data_AF-T5AIX5-F1
#
_entry.id   AF-T5AIX5-F1
#
_cell.length_a   1.000
_cell.length_b   1.000
_cell.length_c   1.000
_cell.angle_alpha   90.00
_cell.angle_beta   90.00
_cell.angle_gamma   90.00
#
_symmetry.space_group_name_H-M   'P 1'
#
loop_
_entity.id
_entity.type
_entity.pdbx_description
1 polymer ?
#
loop_
_entity_poly.entity_id
_entity_poly.type
_entity_poly.pdbx_seq_one_letter_code
_entity_poly.pdbx_strand_id
1 'polypeptide(L)'
;MGYETDTEGTKSSAPRHHLSVTLELSSRNLFGNESFLFSAQTPTSTQLPPIRSPCPIAPPRSSTPAPSVLVVRDRQEKHGRQGRAAPVSGPGPGHRRRRSRPVQEGAQKGRGQGQEGGRQGPPRCRAPGQPDVGKGGGGQDKAAPPPSQAPAQDTEGGEAGPSKKALKKAEAKAKKEADKARRAAEHQASQTSAKAAAGNTEDLAKDNYGDALPKTKIEAERVHLKNIGDEHVGKTVTVRGWIQNSRMQGAKMAFVELREERNWAIQGVIAASPDGQPVSRPMVKWIGGLNLESYVLVEARVEKPLEPVKSVRVSNHELHMTKCYVVAAGPGVLGMGLGVANKAVTNFDDEEASQDAVEEARKGVEAASLDNMPGASMATHLNNPAMHKRAPVQQAIADVRMATRKLFAEYLDSKGFNQFEPPCLIGAASEGGSNVFAMPYFDRSAYLAQSPQFYKQFEIAGGRKRVYCIGPVFRAENSNTPRHMTEFTGLDLEMEIEDSYHEVRDMLEGVLLYMFRGLAERCAHQIALVRAVYPSEEFLLPPPGKEVRLTFAEGQALLRAEGPEAYRNVSDEEDMSTPQEKALGALIRNKYGTDFYVLDKFPEGARPFYALEDPENPKVTNAFDFFMRGQEILSGGQRIRDARVLEARIRKKGVDPDSPGIKEYIQVFRSVGVPPHGGGGIGLDRVVAWYLNLPSVHLTSYYPRTPKRLLP
;
A
#
# COMPACT_ATOMS: atom_id res chain seq x y z
N MET A 1 -61.32 29.82 -29.44
CA MET A 1 -60.32 30.09 -30.49
C MET A 1 -59.07 29.33 -30.06
N GLY A 2 -58.67 28.19 -30.63
CA GLY A 2 -58.83 27.68 -32.00
C GLY A 2 -57.44 27.60 -32.63
N TYR A 3 -57.01 26.57 -33.36
CA TYR A 3 -57.71 25.43 -33.98
C TYR A 3 -56.82 24.14 -33.95
N GLU A 4 -57.48 22.97 -33.96
CA GLU A 4 -57.27 21.73 -34.78
C GLU A 4 -55.93 21.45 -35.52
N THR A 5 -55.46 20.22 -35.80
CA THR A 5 -55.88 18.80 -35.53
C THR A 5 -54.69 17.82 -35.85
N ASP A 6 -54.96 16.50 -35.83
CA ASP A 6 -54.34 15.45 -36.69
C ASP A 6 -53.02 14.75 -36.27
N THR A 7 -52.86 13.41 -36.32
CA THR A 7 -53.83 12.27 -36.33
C THR A 7 -53.18 10.95 -35.82
N GLU A 8 -53.96 9.85 -35.82
CA GLU A 8 -53.69 8.41 -35.54
C GLU A 8 -52.31 7.82 -35.98
N GLY A 9 -51.81 6.65 -35.55
CA GLY A 9 -52.26 5.54 -34.67
C GLY A 9 -51.39 4.28 -34.95
N THR A 10 -51.10 3.33 -34.04
CA THR A 10 -51.98 2.18 -33.70
C THR A 10 -51.29 1.15 -32.74
N LYS A 11 -52.10 0.50 -31.89
CA LYS A 11 -52.07 -0.90 -31.36
C LYS A 11 -50.72 -1.63 -31.10
N SER A 12 -50.50 -2.12 -29.86
CA SER A 12 -50.79 -3.55 -29.48
C SER A 12 -50.43 -3.94 -28.02
N SER A 13 -51.28 -4.80 -27.43
CA SER A 13 -51.02 -5.83 -26.38
C SER A 13 -50.18 -5.54 -25.11
N ALA A 14 -50.85 -5.63 -23.95
CA ALA A 14 -50.30 -5.83 -22.60
C ALA A 14 -50.06 -7.35 -22.31
N PRO A 15 -49.59 -7.81 -21.11
CA PRO A 15 -49.31 -7.08 -19.87
C PRO A 15 -47.93 -7.35 -19.21
N ARG A 16 -47.63 -6.60 -18.14
CA ARG A 16 -46.58 -6.91 -17.15
C ARG A 16 -47.21 -7.34 -15.83
N HIS A 17 -46.62 -8.34 -15.16
CA HIS A 17 -46.98 -8.64 -13.77
C HIS A 17 -46.36 -7.61 -12.83
N HIS A 18 -47.18 -6.99 -11.97
CA HIS A 18 -46.73 -6.31 -10.75
C HIS A 18 -47.13 -7.17 -9.55
N LEU A 19 -46.15 -7.55 -8.72
CA LEU A 19 -46.43 -7.87 -7.32
C LEU A 19 -46.28 -6.59 -6.50
N SER A 20 -47.36 -6.17 -5.85
CA SER A 20 -47.31 -5.18 -4.76
C SER A 20 -47.28 -5.93 -3.43
N VAL A 21 -46.21 -5.76 -2.65
CA VAL A 21 -46.18 -6.20 -1.25
C VAL A 21 -46.52 -5.00 -0.38
N THR A 22 -47.74 -4.97 0.15
CA THR A 22 -48.19 -3.94 1.08
C THR A 22 -47.78 -4.30 2.50
N LEU A 23 -47.03 -3.43 3.17
CA LEU A 23 -46.74 -3.54 4.60
C LEU A 23 -47.71 -2.64 5.38
N GLU A 24 -48.61 -3.24 6.16
CA GLU A 24 -49.48 -2.50 7.08
C GLU A 24 -48.71 -2.04 8.32
N LEU A 25 -48.81 -0.76 8.65
CA LEU A 25 -48.39 -0.20 9.94
C LEU A 25 -49.63 -0.08 10.83
N SER A 26 -49.74 -0.98 11.82
CA SER A 26 -50.79 -0.90 12.85
C SER A 26 -50.25 -0.23 14.11
N SER A 27 -50.89 0.85 14.53
CA SER A 27 -50.51 1.64 15.71
C SER A 27 -51.65 1.68 16.72
N ARG A 28 -51.45 1.16 17.94
CA ARG A 28 -52.32 1.44 19.10
C ARG A 28 -51.52 1.60 20.39
N ASN A 29 -51.75 2.72 21.07
CA ASN A 29 -51.22 3.03 22.39
C ASN A 29 -51.97 2.25 23.48
N LEU A 30 -51.38 2.15 24.67
CA LEU A 30 -52.07 2.39 25.95
C LEU A 30 -51.05 2.78 27.04
N PHE A 31 -51.48 3.57 28.03
CA PHE A 31 -50.68 4.06 29.16
C PHE A 31 -50.85 3.14 30.40
N GLY A 32 -49.87 3.15 31.32
CA GLY A 32 -50.03 2.57 32.66
C GLY A 32 -48.75 2.56 33.49
N ASN A 33 -48.76 3.21 34.65
CA ASN A 33 -47.65 3.27 35.61
C ASN A 33 -47.50 1.96 36.41
N GLU A 34 -46.29 1.66 36.93
CA GLU A 34 -45.94 1.69 38.37
C GLU A 34 -44.49 1.19 38.60
N SER A 35 -44.02 1.14 39.85
CA SER A 35 -42.59 1.08 40.22
C SER A 35 -42.19 -0.09 41.16
N PHE A 36 -40.88 -0.18 41.45
CA PHE A 36 -40.20 -0.84 42.58
C PHE A 36 -39.53 -2.25 42.43
N LEU A 37 -38.19 -2.20 42.43
CA LEU A 37 -37.20 -2.96 43.22
C LEU A 37 -36.86 -4.46 43.02
N PHE A 38 -35.53 -4.63 42.92
CA PHE A 38 -34.63 -5.64 43.54
C PHE A 38 -34.29 -7.00 42.88
N SER A 39 -32.96 -7.21 42.85
CA SER A 39 -32.22 -8.47 43.07
C SER A 39 -31.91 -9.41 41.90
N ALA A 40 -30.62 -9.42 41.52
CA ALA A 40 -29.85 -10.61 41.15
C ALA A 40 -28.38 -10.40 41.56
N GLN A 41 -27.66 -11.47 41.89
CA GLN A 41 -26.33 -11.40 42.54
C GLN A 41 -25.17 -11.71 41.59
N THR A 42 -23.96 -11.26 41.94
CA THR A 42 -22.69 -11.64 41.31
C THR A 42 -21.71 -12.22 42.33
N PRO A 43 -20.92 -13.28 41.99
CA PRO A 43 -19.95 -13.86 42.91
C PRO A 43 -18.55 -13.22 42.81
N THR A 44 -18.14 -12.59 43.92
CA THR A 44 -16.77 -12.54 44.49
C THR A 44 -15.54 -12.70 43.59
N SER A 45 -14.65 -11.71 43.65
CA SER A 45 -13.19 -11.92 43.62
C SER A 45 -12.53 -11.14 44.76
N THR A 46 -11.40 -11.63 45.27
CA THR A 46 -10.91 -11.33 46.63
C THR A 46 -9.94 -10.14 46.68
N GLN A 47 -10.11 -9.25 47.67
CA GLN A 47 -9.16 -8.16 47.94
C GLN A 47 -8.00 -8.59 48.85
N LEU A 48 -6.82 -8.04 48.60
CA LEU A 48 -5.66 -8.01 49.52
C LEU A 48 -5.08 -6.58 49.56
N PRO A 49 -4.36 -6.20 50.64
CA PRO A 49 -4.15 -4.79 51.01
C PRO A 49 -3.07 -4.06 50.20
N PRO A 50 -3.09 -2.71 50.18
CA PRO A 50 -2.16 -1.90 49.39
C PRO A 50 -0.72 -1.92 49.94
N ILE A 51 0.24 -2.20 49.05
CA ILE A 51 1.67 -2.12 49.33
C ILE A 51 2.17 -0.68 49.08
N ARG A 52 3.04 -0.19 49.96
CA ARG A 52 3.53 1.20 49.96
C ARG A 52 4.60 1.45 48.90
N SER A 53 4.51 2.59 48.20
CA SER A 53 5.58 3.12 47.34
C SER A 53 6.79 3.61 48.15
N PRO A 54 8.04 3.25 47.80
CA PRO A 54 9.24 3.79 48.42
C PRO A 54 9.98 4.80 47.52
N CYS A 55 9.96 6.06 47.91
CA CYS A 55 10.88 7.15 47.51
C CYS A 55 10.80 8.25 48.58
N PRO A 56 11.80 9.14 48.75
CA PRO A 56 12.83 9.52 47.77
C PRO A 56 14.29 9.47 48.28
N ILE A 57 15.24 9.79 47.38
CA ILE A 57 16.56 10.34 47.72
C ILE A 57 16.54 11.84 47.37
N ALA A 58 17.13 12.69 48.22
CA ALA A 58 17.06 14.15 48.10
C ALA A 58 18.40 14.79 47.69
N PRO A 59 18.39 15.90 46.92
CA PRO A 59 19.56 16.77 46.74
C PRO A 59 19.74 17.73 47.94
N PRO A 60 20.97 18.26 48.17
CA PRO A 60 21.26 19.16 49.29
C PRO A 60 20.72 20.58 49.12
N ARG A 61 20.67 21.34 50.24
CA ARG A 61 20.14 22.72 50.31
C ARG A 61 21.25 23.77 50.48
N SER A 62 21.02 24.96 49.89
CA SER A 62 21.56 26.26 50.32
C SER A 62 20.54 27.35 49.92
N SER A 63 19.71 27.84 50.86
CA SER A 63 19.97 29.02 51.72
C SER A 63 19.77 30.37 51.00
N THR A 64 18.52 30.85 50.99
CA THR A 64 18.10 32.23 50.72
C THR A 64 18.62 33.21 51.80
N PRO A 65 18.72 34.53 51.55
CA PRO A 65 17.53 35.38 51.63
C PRO A 65 17.44 36.50 50.56
N ALA A 66 16.23 37.05 50.41
CA ALA A 66 15.96 38.30 49.70
C ALA A 66 15.54 39.39 50.70
N PRO A 67 15.69 40.69 50.36
CA PRO A 67 14.93 41.74 51.03
C PRO A 67 14.20 42.71 50.08
N SER A 68 12.95 42.98 50.46
CA SER A 68 12.29 44.30 50.46
C SER A 68 11.89 45.02 49.15
N VAL A 69 10.61 45.36 49.11
CA VAL A 69 9.96 46.37 48.26
C VAL A 69 10.45 47.79 48.60
N LEU A 70 10.47 48.68 47.60
CA LEU A 70 10.34 50.13 47.83
C LEU A 70 9.45 50.79 46.75
N VAL A 71 8.70 51.82 47.14
CA VAL A 71 7.77 52.57 46.27
C VAL A 71 8.14 54.06 46.29
N VAL A 72 8.42 54.62 45.10
CA VAL A 72 8.47 56.08 44.82
C VAL A 72 7.88 56.26 43.42
N ARG A 73 6.64 56.73 43.26
CA ARG A 73 6.14 58.12 43.29
C ARG A 73 6.65 59.06 42.19
N ASP A 74 5.66 59.67 41.54
CA ASP A 74 5.63 60.78 40.59
C ASP A 74 6.89 61.64 40.37
N ARG A 75 7.12 61.97 39.10
CA ARG A 75 7.11 63.40 38.72
C ARG A 75 6.49 63.66 37.35
N GLN A 76 6.04 64.89 37.18
CA GLN A 76 5.10 65.36 36.16
C GLN A 76 5.73 66.52 35.35
N GLU A 77 5.08 66.92 34.25
CA GLU A 77 5.25 68.21 33.54
C GLU A 77 6.50 68.41 32.64
N LYS A 78 6.51 69.24 31.58
CA LYS A 78 5.46 69.80 30.66
C LYS A 78 6.11 70.47 29.42
N HIS A 79 5.29 70.73 28.39
CA HIS A 79 5.49 71.69 27.26
C HIS A 79 6.58 71.38 26.21
N GLY A 80 6.50 71.84 24.94
CA GLY A 80 5.47 72.60 24.19
C GLY A 80 5.23 71.98 22.78
N ARG A 81 4.14 72.25 22.02
CA ARG A 81 3.79 73.48 21.26
C ARG A 81 4.89 73.93 20.26
N GLN A 82 4.63 74.29 18.98
CA GLN A 82 3.36 74.46 18.22
C GLN A 82 3.61 74.58 16.68
N GLY A 83 2.56 74.46 15.85
CA GLY A 83 2.55 74.79 14.39
C GLY A 83 2.04 73.64 13.51
N ARG A 84 0.86 73.60 12.85
CA ARG A 84 -0.06 74.51 12.12
C ARG A 84 0.24 74.78 10.63
N ALA A 85 -0.54 74.10 9.77
CA ALA A 85 -1.24 74.58 8.55
C ALA A 85 -0.39 75.00 7.32
N ALA A 86 -0.90 75.03 6.06
CA ALA A 86 -2.24 74.79 5.48
C ALA A 86 -2.12 74.26 4.00
N PRO A 87 -3.22 73.90 3.30
CA PRO A 87 -3.17 73.31 1.93
C PRO A 87 -3.36 74.31 0.77
N VAL A 88 -3.07 73.90 -0.48
CA VAL A 88 -3.34 74.64 -1.73
C VAL A 88 -3.83 73.70 -2.85
N SER A 89 -4.63 74.22 -3.79
CA SER A 89 -5.28 73.53 -4.92
C SER A 89 -4.49 73.56 -6.25
N GLY A 90 -4.90 72.75 -7.25
CA GLY A 90 -4.29 72.66 -8.59
C GLY A 90 -4.82 73.67 -9.62
N PRO A 91 -4.40 73.54 -10.91
CA PRO A 91 -5.38 73.27 -11.97
C PRO A 91 -4.87 72.39 -13.14
N GLY A 92 -5.77 72.05 -14.09
CA GLY A 92 -5.44 71.61 -15.46
C GLY A 92 -5.38 72.80 -16.45
N PRO A 93 -5.62 72.65 -17.79
CA PRO A 93 -6.07 71.48 -18.56
C PRO A 93 -5.27 71.20 -19.87
N GLY A 94 -5.71 70.23 -20.70
CA GLY A 94 -5.19 70.02 -22.08
C GLY A 94 -6.00 69.00 -22.90
N HIS A 95 -6.22 69.23 -24.21
CA HIS A 95 -7.23 68.50 -25.00
C HIS A 95 -6.79 68.16 -26.44
N ARG A 96 -7.01 66.90 -26.88
CA ARG A 96 -7.34 66.42 -28.27
C ARG A 96 -7.35 64.88 -28.25
N ARG A 97 -8.44 64.11 -28.44
CA ARG A 97 -9.56 64.04 -29.43
C ARG A 97 -9.18 63.59 -30.86
N ARG A 98 -9.39 62.30 -31.12
CA ARG A 98 -10.10 61.62 -32.26
C ARG A 98 -10.32 60.16 -31.80
N ARG A 99 -11.52 59.55 -31.75
CA ARG A 99 -12.49 59.16 -32.83
C ARG A 99 -11.81 58.28 -33.91
N SER A 100 -12.31 57.09 -34.26
CA SER A 100 -13.67 56.51 -34.07
C SER A 100 -13.73 54.95 -34.02
N ARG A 101 -14.85 54.45 -33.48
CA ARG A 101 -15.42 53.06 -33.46
C ARG A 101 -16.16 52.73 -34.78
N PRO A 102 -16.78 51.53 -35.00
CA PRO A 102 -16.59 50.16 -34.46
C PRO A 102 -16.63 49.07 -35.60
N VAL A 103 -17.26 47.90 -35.34
CA VAL A 103 -17.59 46.74 -36.23
C VAL A 103 -16.42 45.77 -36.45
N GLN A 104 -16.51 44.42 -36.46
CA GLN A 104 -17.39 43.35 -35.90
C GLN A 104 -17.46 42.20 -36.93
N GLU A 105 -17.18 40.96 -36.46
CA GLU A 105 -17.40 39.67 -37.15
C GLU A 105 -16.68 39.39 -38.49
N GLY A 106 -16.48 38.10 -38.78
CA GLY A 106 -15.87 37.61 -40.02
C GLY A 106 -15.09 36.31 -39.86
N ALA A 107 -15.68 35.18 -40.25
CA ALA A 107 -15.03 33.86 -40.26
C ALA A 107 -14.92 33.31 -41.70
N GLN A 108 -14.04 32.31 -41.88
CA GLN A 108 -13.85 31.41 -43.04
C GLN A 108 -12.85 31.79 -44.17
N LYS A 109 -11.90 30.85 -44.36
CA LYS A 109 -11.45 30.20 -45.62
C LYS A 109 -10.80 31.00 -46.78
N GLY A 110 -9.56 30.60 -47.11
CA GLY A 110 -8.92 30.63 -48.44
C GLY A 110 -7.38 30.51 -48.29
N ARG A 111 -6.64 29.49 -48.75
CA ARG A 111 -6.46 28.76 -50.05
C ARG A 111 -5.25 29.24 -50.87
N GLY A 112 -4.28 28.34 -51.09
CA GLY A 112 -3.10 28.42 -51.96
C GLY A 112 -2.09 27.33 -51.54
N GLN A 113 -1.93 26.20 -52.25
CA GLN A 113 -1.07 25.93 -53.43
C GLN A 113 0.44 26.01 -53.10
N GLY A 114 1.32 25.03 -53.38
CA GLY A 114 1.23 23.61 -53.85
C GLY A 114 2.32 22.76 -53.15
N GLN A 115 2.88 21.63 -53.60
CA GLN A 115 2.72 20.69 -54.74
C GLN A 115 3.16 19.28 -54.24
N GLU A 116 2.39 18.20 -54.39
CA GLU A 116 2.45 17.12 -55.42
C GLU A 116 3.32 15.87 -55.12
N GLY A 117 2.86 14.71 -55.62
CA GLY A 117 3.40 13.35 -55.40
C GLY A 117 2.82 12.65 -54.15
N GLY A 118 2.06 11.54 -54.19
CA GLY A 118 1.64 10.64 -55.29
C GLY A 118 2.23 9.23 -55.10
N ARG A 119 1.49 8.10 -55.08
CA ARG A 119 0.03 7.83 -55.24
C ARG A 119 -0.41 6.61 -54.37
N GLN A 120 -1.72 6.58 -54.12
CA GLN A 120 -2.71 5.45 -54.04
C GLN A 120 -2.22 4.00 -54.34
N GLY A 121 -2.85 2.91 -53.86
CA GLY A 121 -4.08 2.74 -53.05
C GLY A 121 -4.53 1.26 -52.93
N PRO A 122 -5.55 0.90 -52.11
CA PRO A 122 -5.90 -0.49 -51.71
C PRO A 122 -7.09 -1.11 -52.50
N PRO A 123 -7.55 -2.35 -52.20
CA PRO A 123 -8.76 -2.51 -51.36
C PRO A 123 -8.79 -3.79 -50.45
N ARG A 124 -9.99 -4.31 -50.12
CA ARG A 124 -10.33 -5.16 -48.94
C ARG A 124 -10.73 -6.63 -49.22
N CYS A 125 -10.47 -7.48 -48.22
CA CYS A 125 -11.25 -8.64 -47.70
C CYS A 125 -12.21 -9.47 -48.59
N ARG A 126 -11.97 -10.79 -48.69
CA ARG A 126 -12.88 -11.89 -48.26
C ARG A 126 -12.22 -13.28 -48.35
N ALA A 127 -12.82 -14.28 -47.70
CA ALA A 127 -12.53 -15.73 -47.76
C ALA A 127 -13.74 -16.46 -48.41
N PRO A 128 -13.80 -17.82 -48.56
CA PRO A 128 -12.83 -18.87 -48.23
C PRO A 128 -12.55 -19.89 -49.39
N GLY A 129 -11.72 -20.92 -49.17
CA GLY A 129 -11.71 -22.14 -50.01
C GLY A 129 -10.42 -22.99 -50.01
N GLN A 130 -10.55 -24.27 -49.65
CA GLN A 130 -9.78 -25.40 -50.21
C GLN A 130 -10.56 -25.95 -51.44
N PRO A 131 -9.97 -26.70 -52.42
CA PRO A 131 -8.92 -27.71 -52.20
C PRO A 131 -7.82 -27.89 -53.30
N ASP A 132 -6.74 -28.60 -52.91
CA ASP A 132 -5.93 -29.62 -53.63
C ASP A 132 -5.32 -29.37 -55.06
N VAL A 133 -4.43 -30.29 -55.46
CA VAL A 133 -3.82 -30.55 -56.79
C VAL A 133 -2.64 -29.65 -57.24
N GLY A 134 -1.42 -30.04 -56.81
CA GLY A 134 -0.62 -30.91 -57.69
C GLY A 134 0.62 -30.40 -58.47
N LYS A 135 1.76 -31.04 -58.17
CA LYS A 135 2.94 -31.37 -59.03
C LYS A 135 4.03 -30.33 -59.38
N GLY A 136 5.27 -30.73 -59.07
CA GLY A 136 6.49 -30.43 -59.87
C GLY A 136 7.71 -29.99 -59.04
N GLY A 137 8.78 -30.78 -58.86
CA GLY A 137 9.01 -32.19 -59.22
C GLY A 137 10.47 -32.65 -58.96
N GLY A 138 10.71 -33.96 -58.87
CA GLY A 138 12.04 -34.57 -58.68
C GLY A 138 12.58 -34.54 -57.23
N GLY A 139 13.29 -35.55 -56.71
CA GLY A 139 13.64 -36.86 -57.28
C GLY A 139 13.92 -37.91 -56.19
N GLN A 140 13.67 -39.18 -56.53
CA GLN A 140 13.76 -40.40 -55.71
C GLN A 140 15.24 -40.81 -55.42
N ASP A 141 15.59 -41.74 -54.53
CA ASP A 141 14.95 -43.06 -54.33
C ASP A 141 15.07 -43.74 -52.94
N LYS A 142 14.49 -44.95 -52.82
CA LYS A 142 14.42 -45.80 -51.60
C LYS A 142 15.08 -47.18 -51.84
N ALA A 143 15.38 -47.96 -50.77
CA ALA A 143 15.07 -49.41 -50.64
C ALA A 143 15.72 -50.06 -49.38
N ALA A 144 15.55 -51.38 -49.20
CA ALA A 144 15.88 -52.18 -48.01
C ALA A 144 16.51 -53.57 -48.39
N PRO A 145 16.83 -54.52 -47.46
CA PRO A 145 17.66 -55.74 -47.67
C PRO A 145 16.91 -56.90 -48.37
N PRO A 146 17.44 -58.16 -48.60
CA PRO A 146 18.58 -58.91 -48.01
C PRO A 146 19.51 -59.54 -49.13
N PRO A 147 20.23 -60.72 -49.09
CA PRO A 147 20.36 -61.86 -48.15
C PRO A 147 21.81 -62.21 -47.69
N SER A 148 22.34 -63.43 -47.98
CA SER A 148 23.52 -64.05 -47.34
C SER A 148 24.31 -65.03 -48.24
N GLN A 149 25.59 -65.31 -47.91
CA GLN A 149 26.37 -66.51 -48.31
C GLN A 149 27.69 -66.67 -47.51
N ALA A 150 28.34 -67.85 -47.63
CA ALA A 150 29.60 -68.31 -47.02
C ALA A 150 30.20 -69.44 -47.91
N PRO A 151 31.40 -70.04 -47.69
CA PRO A 151 32.41 -69.93 -46.61
C PRO A 151 33.77 -69.39 -47.18
N ALA A 152 35.03 -69.79 -46.89
CA ALA A 152 35.67 -70.85 -46.07
C ALA A 152 37.18 -70.56 -45.79
N GLN A 153 37.75 -71.26 -44.78
CA GLN A 153 39.20 -71.56 -44.56
C GLN A 153 40.17 -70.37 -44.32
N ASP A 154 41.29 -70.49 -43.58
CA ASP A 154 42.04 -71.62 -42.98
C ASP A 154 42.45 -71.29 -41.51
N THR A 155 42.47 -72.23 -40.55
CA THR A 155 43.63 -73.00 -40.00
C THR A 155 44.91 -72.18 -39.68
N GLU A 156 45.54 -72.20 -38.50
CA GLU A 156 45.26 -72.82 -37.16
C GLU A 156 45.34 -71.72 -36.04
N GLY A 157 45.57 -71.93 -34.72
CA GLY A 157 45.84 -73.11 -33.88
C GLY A 157 46.25 -72.75 -32.42
N GLY A 158 46.39 -73.77 -31.55
CA GLY A 158 47.10 -73.71 -30.26
C GLY A 158 46.31 -73.26 -29.00
N GLU A 159 46.08 -74.17 -28.05
CA GLU A 159 45.46 -73.85 -26.74
C GLU A 159 46.46 -73.32 -25.68
N ALA A 160 45.97 -72.42 -24.81
CA ALA A 160 46.56 -72.17 -23.49
C ALA A 160 45.46 -71.82 -22.46
N GLY A 161 45.28 -72.68 -21.46
CA GLY A 161 44.20 -72.54 -20.47
C GLY A 161 44.30 -71.28 -19.60
N PRO A 162 43.16 -70.62 -19.25
CA PRO A 162 43.17 -69.32 -18.58
C PRO A 162 43.66 -69.39 -17.13
N SER A 163 44.59 -68.50 -16.77
CA SER A 163 45.27 -68.52 -15.46
C SER A 163 44.36 -68.20 -14.26
N LYS A 164 44.82 -68.53 -13.05
CA LYS A 164 44.10 -68.34 -11.77
C LYS A 164 43.57 -66.91 -11.52
N LYS A 165 44.11 -65.87 -12.20
CA LYS A 165 43.57 -64.49 -12.14
C LYS A 165 42.30 -64.31 -12.98
N ALA A 166 42.17 -65.01 -14.11
CA ALA A 166 40.99 -64.95 -14.98
C ALA A 166 39.79 -65.63 -14.31
N LEU A 167 39.99 -66.82 -13.73
CA LEU A 167 38.96 -67.56 -13.00
C LEU A 167 38.36 -66.72 -11.84
N LYS A 168 39.19 -66.13 -10.97
CA LYS A 168 38.71 -65.24 -9.90
C LYS A 168 37.95 -64.00 -10.41
N LYS A 169 38.30 -63.49 -11.60
CA LYS A 169 37.58 -62.36 -12.22
C LYS A 169 36.24 -62.81 -12.84
N ALA A 170 36.17 -64.03 -13.38
CA ALA A 170 34.94 -64.66 -13.84
C ALA A 170 34.00 -64.96 -12.66
N GLU A 171 34.47 -65.57 -11.57
CA GLU A 171 33.70 -65.79 -10.33
C GLU A 171 33.17 -64.47 -9.75
N ALA A 172 34.01 -63.42 -9.66
CA ALA A 172 33.59 -62.12 -9.16
C ALA A 172 32.53 -61.46 -10.05
N LYS A 173 32.62 -61.62 -11.38
CA LYS A 173 31.61 -61.14 -12.32
C LYS A 173 30.31 -61.95 -12.18
N ALA A 174 30.39 -63.28 -12.21
CA ALA A 174 29.26 -64.19 -12.07
C ALA A 174 28.54 -63.99 -10.74
N LYS A 175 29.26 -63.80 -9.63
CA LYS A 175 28.67 -63.48 -8.31
C LYS A 175 27.97 -62.12 -8.30
N LYS A 176 28.54 -61.10 -8.96
CA LYS A 176 27.90 -59.77 -9.10
C LYS A 176 26.68 -59.80 -10.02
N GLU A 177 26.69 -60.63 -11.06
CA GLU A 177 25.53 -60.85 -11.94
C GLU A 177 24.46 -61.71 -11.24
N ALA A 178 24.85 -62.70 -10.43
CA ALA A 178 23.94 -63.46 -9.58
C ALA A 178 23.31 -62.60 -8.46
N ASP A 179 24.06 -61.70 -7.82
CA ASP A 179 23.51 -60.74 -6.85
C ASP A 179 22.61 -59.70 -7.53
N LYS A 180 22.92 -59.28 -8.77
CA LYS A 180 22.04 -58.42 -9.57
C LYS A 180 20.77 -59.15 -9.99
N ALA A 181 20.86 -60.42 -10.39
CA ALA A 181 19.73 -61.26 -10.76
C ALA A 181 18.87 -61.59 -9.53
N ARG A 182 19.47 -61.90 -8.37
CA ARG A 182 18.77 -62.09 -7.10
C ARG A 182 18.03 -60.82 -6.69
N ARG A 183 18.67 -59.66 -6.70
CA ARG A 183 17.99 -58.38 -6.41
C ARG A 183 16.91 -58.04 -7.44
N ALA A 184 17.10 -58.37 -8.72
CA ALA A 184 16.06 -58.22 -9.74
C ALA A 184 14.88 -59.17 -9.51
N ALA A 185 15.13 -60.41 -9.08
CA ALA A 185 14.12 -61.39 -8.71
C ALA A 185 13.38 -61.02 -7.41
N GLU A 186 14.09 -60.51 -6.39
CA GLU A 186 13.48 -59.93 -5.18
C GLU A 186 12.63 -58.69 -5.51
N HIS A 187 13.09 -57.84 -6.44
CA HIS A 187 12.35 -56.67 -6.89
C HIS A 187 11.14 -57.04 -7.78
N GLN A 188 11.26 -58.05 -8.64
CA GLN A 188 10.13 -58.60 -9.40
C GLN A 188 9.15 -59.36 -8.49
N ALA A 189 9.63 -60.11 -7.49
CA ALA A 189 8.80 -60.76 -6.49
C ALA A 189 8.02 -59.70 -5.71
N SER A 190 8.68 -58.68 -5.15
CA SER A 190 7.99 -57.58 -4.45
C SER A 190 7.05 -56.77 -5.36
N GLN A 191 7.36 -56.60 -6.65
CA GLN A 191 6.43 -56.01 -7.62
C GLN A 191 5.24 -56.93 -7.95
N THR A 192 5.43 -58.25 -7.91
CA THR A 192 4.37 -59.24 -8.12
C THR A 192 3.47 -59.33 -6.89
N SER A 193 4.05 -59.34 -5.69
CA SER A 193 3.34 -59.19 -4.40
C SER A 193 2.61 -57.85 -4.33
N ALA A 194 3.21 -56.74 -4.78
CA ALA A 194 2.56 -55.44 -4.82
C ALA A 194 1.44 -55.35 -5.87
N LYS A 195 1.53 -56.08 -6.99
CA LYS A 195 0.45 -56.23 -7.96
C LYS A 195 -0.68 -57.14 -7.46
N ALA A 196 -0.36 -58.21 -6.74
CA ALA A 196 -1.36 -59.04 -6.07
C ALA A 196 -2.11 -58.26 -4.97
N ALA A 197 -1.37 -57.46 -4.18
CA ALA A 197 -1.95 -56.56 -3.17
C ALA A 197 -2.68 -55.34 -3.77
N ALA A 198 -2.50 -55.02 -5.05
CA ALA A 198 -3.28 -53.96 -5.71
C ALA A 198 -4.73 -54.38 -6.00
N GLY A 199 -5.07 -55.66 -5.81
CA GLY A 199 -6.43 -56.18 -5.87
C GLY A 199 -7.26 -55.78 -4.65
N ASN A 200 -7.78 -54.54 -4.66
CA ASN A 200 -8.83 -54.07 -3.77
C ASN A 200 -8.49 -54.05 -2.25
N THR A 201 -7.26 -53.67 -1.88
CA THR A 201 -6.97 -53.27 -0.49
C THR A 201 -7.75 -52.00 -0.13
N GLU A 202 -8.64 -52.13 0.85
CA GLU A 202 -9.36 -51.01 1.46
C GLU A 202 -8.37 -50.01 2.09
N ASP A 203 -8.61 -48.71 1.86
CA ASP A 203 -7.75 -47.66 2.41
C ASP A 203 -8.09 -47.39 3.87
N LEU A 204 -7.36 -48.04 4.77
CA LEU A 204 -7.60 -47.97 6.21
C LEU A 204 -7.55 -46.52 6.74
N ALA A 205 -6.71 -45.66 6.18
CA ALA A 205 -6.56 -44.26 6.61
C ALA A 205 -7.58 -43.30 5.99
N LYS A 206 -8.58 -43.79 5.24
CA LYS A 206 -9.53 -42.97 4.48
C LYS A 206 -10.24 -41.89 5.31
N ASP A 207 -10.57 -42.17 6.57
CA ASP A 207 -11.24 -41.19 7.46
C ASP A 207 -10.28 -40.14 8.05
N ASN A 208 -8.95 -40.32 7.90
CA ASN A 208 -7.93 -39.37 8.35
C ASN A 208 -7.66 -38.23 7.34
N TYR A 209 -8.28 -38.25 6.16
CA TYR A 209 -8.09 -37.21 5.15
C TYR A 209 -9.34 -36.97 4.26
N GLY A 210 -9.33 -35.89 3.49
CA GLY A 210 -10.44 -35.49 2.61
C GLY A 210 -10.94 -34.07 2.86
N ASP A 211 -12.14 -33.74 2.41
CA ASP A 211 -12.74 -32.43 2.70
C ASP A 211 -13.30 -32.37 4.13
N ALA A 212 -13.16 -31.22 4.78
CA ALA A 212 -13.66 -31.01 6.13
C ALA A 212 -15.19 -30.84 6.12
N LEU A 213 -15.90 -31.77 6.76
CA LEU A 213 -17.34 -31.66 6.96
C LEU A 213 -17.65 -30.62 8.06
N PRO A 214 -18.87 -30.05 8.11
CA PRO A 214 -19.26 -29.08 9.16
C PRO A 214 -19.15 -29.60 10.60
N LYS A 215 -19.05 -30.93 10.78
CA LYS A 215 -18.84 -31.59 12.08
C LYS A 215 -17.41 -32.09 12.32
N THR A 216 -16.49 -31.94 11.35
CA THR A 216 -15.09 -32.38 11.49
C THR A 216 -14.42 -31.64 12.63
N LYS A 217 -14.18 -32.39 13.71
CA LYS A 217 -13.44 -31.97 14.90
C LYS A 217 -12.27 -32.93 15.12
N ILE A 218 -11.22 -32.40 15.72
CA ILE A 218 -10.04 -33.14 16.14
C ILE A 218 -9.88 -32.84 17.64
N GLU A 219 -9.60 -33.86 18.44
CA GLU A 219 -9.60 -33.75 19.91
C GLU A 219 -8.27 -33.18 20.44
N ALA A 220 -7.19 -33.29 19.67
CA ALA A 220 -5.88 -32.75 20.02
C ALA A 220 -5.89 -31.21 20.12
N GLU A 221 -5.16 -30.68 21.10
CA GLU A 221 -5.07 -29.25 21.42
C GLU A 221 -4.74 -28.39 20.18
N ARG A 222 -5.49 -27.29 19.96
CA ARG A 222 -5.17 -26.37 18.86
C ARG A 222 -4.03 -25.43 19.25
N VAL A 223 -2.92 -25.54 18.52
CA VAL A 223 -1.74 -24.68 18.68
C VAL A 223 -1.60 -23.77 17.45
N HIS A 224 -1.18 -22.53 17.68
CA HIS A 224 -0.80 -21.59 16.61
C HIS A 224 0.67 -21.79 16.22
N LEU A 225 1.01 -21.68 14.93
CA LEU A 225 2.37 -21.99 14.47
C LEU A 225 3.45 -21.11 15.13
N LYS A 226 3.11 -19.86 15.45
CA LYS A 226 3.97 -18.91 16.19
C LYS A 226 4.26 -19.29 17.65
N ASN A 227 3.52 -20.25 18.20
CA ASN A 227 3.62 -20.73 19.58
C ASN A 227 4.23 -22.16 19.67
N ILE A 228 4.61 -22.78 18.55
CA ILE A 228 5.24 -24.11 18.58
C ILE A 228 6.67 -23.97 19.12
N GLY A 229 6.97 -24.77 20.14
CA GLY A 229 8.24 -24.77 20.86
C GLY A 229 8.56 -26.13 21.47
N ASP A 230 9.63 -26.20 22.27
CA ASP A 230 10.16 -27.46 22.80
C ASP A 230 9.19 -28.17 23.76
N GLU A 231 8.38 -27.42 24.49
CA GLU A 231 7.28 -27.91 25.32
C GLU A 231 6.15 -28.61 24.54
N HIS A 232 6.16 -28.54 23.21
CA HIS A 232 5.24 -29.28 22.34
C HIS A 232 5.83 -30.58 21.78
N VAL A 233 7.15 -30.78 21.84
CA VAL A 233 7.83 -31.93 21.20
C VAL A 233 7.31 -33.26 21.75
N GLY A 234 7.04 -34.19 20.84
CA GLY A 234 6.48 -35.50 21.10
C GLY A 234 4.96 -35.53 21.36
N LYS A 235 4.30 -34.38 21.51
CA LYS A 235 2.83 -34.28 21.66
C LYS A 235 2.14 -34.24 20.29
N THR A 236 0.89 -34.71 20.25
CA THR A 236 -0.02 -34.51 19.12
C THR A 236 -0.78 -33.19 19.31
N VAL A 237 -0.78 -32.35 18.27
CA VAL A 237 -1.44 -31.04 18.23
C VAL A 237 -2.30 -30.91 16.98
N THR A 238 -3.27 -30.01 17.03
CA THR A 238 -4.07 -29.57 15.90
C THR A 238 -3.58 -28.21 15.41
N VAL A 239 -3.33 -28.05 14.10
CA VAL A 239 -3.00 -26.75 13.49
C VAL A 239 -3.97 -26.43 12.34
N ARG A 240 -4.05 -25.14 11.96
CA ARG A 240 -4.71 -24.71 10.72
C ARG A 240 -3.80 -23.75 9.97
N GLY A 241 -3.75 -23.88 8.65
CA GLY A 241 -2.87 -23.07 7.81
C GLY A 241 -3.14 -23.28 6.33
N TRP A 242 -2.47 -22.48 5.49
CA TRP A 242 -2.45 -22.66 4.04
C TRP A 242 -1.30 -23.58 3.63
N ILE A 243 -1.55 -24.49 2.68
CA ILE A 243 -0.50 -25.23 1.96
C ILE A 243 0.26 -24.21 1.10
N GLN A 244 1.40 -23.70 1.59
CA GLN A 244 2.24 -22.75 0.86
C GLN A 244 3.02 -23.43 -0.26
N ASN A 245 3.49 -24.66 0.00
CA ASN A 245 4.35 -25.44 -0.88
C ASN A 245 4.10 -26.94 -0.63
N SER A 246 4.38 -27.78 -1.63
CA SER A 246 4.28 -29.25 -1.53
C SER A 246 5.35 -29.92 -2.40
N ARG A 247 5.99 -30.96 -1.86
CA ARG A 247 6.97 -31.79 -2.58
C ARG A 247 6.79 -33.28 -2.28
N MET A 248 6.60 -34.08 -3.33
CA MET A 248 6.49 -35.54 -3.25
C MET A 248 7.87 -36.20 -3.21
N GLN A 249 8.13 -37.01 -2.19
CA GLN A 249 9.37 -37.81 -2.03
C GLN A 249 9.06 -39.28 -2.34
N GLY A 250 8.61 -39.53 -3.58
CA GLY A 250 8.12 -40.83 -4.04
C GLY A 250 6.76 -41.22 -3.44
N ALA A 251 6.28 -42.44 -3.74
CA ALA A 251 4.92 -42.89 -3.40
C ALA A 251 4.71 -43.31 -1.92
N LYS A 252 5.58 -42.86 -1.00
CA LYS A 252 5.52 -43.17 0.44
C LYS A 252 5.76 -41.97 1.35
N MET A 253 6.26 -40.85 0.84
CA MET A 253 6.57 -39.67 1.64
C MET A 253 6.27 -38.40 0.86
N ALA A 254 5.78 -37.37 1.55
CA ALA A 254 5.63 -36.01 1.04
C ALA A 254 5.99 -35.01 2.14
N PHE A 255 6.41 -33.82 1.73
CA PHE A 255 6.58 -32.67 2.62
C PHE A 255 5.69 -31.54 2.14
N VAL A 256 5.04 -30.85 3.07
CA VAL A 256 4.26 -29.63 2.82
C VAL A 256 4.78 -28.49 3.67
N GLU A 257 4.67 -27.25 3.20
CA GLU A 257 4.89 -26.06 4.04
C GLU A 257 3.53 -25.52 4.47
N LEU A 258 3.25 -25.57 5.78
CA LEU A 258 2.01 -25.04 6.35
C LEU A 258 2.28 -23.62 6.86
N ARG A 259 1.57 -22.63 6.31
CA ARG A 259 1.65 -21.22 6.73
C ARG A 259 0.40 -20.79 7.49
N GLU A 260 0.56 -20.30 8.70
CA GLU A 260 -0.43 -19.48 9.43
C GLU A 260 0.08 -18.01 9.44
N GLU A 261 -0.67 -17.08 10.03
CA GLU A 261 -0.36 -15.65 10.25
C GLU A 261 1.01 -15.12 9.73
N ARG A 262 1.00 -14.12 8.82
CA ARG A 262 2.22 -13.49 8.28
C ARG A 262 3.11 -14.50 7.56
N ASN A 263 4.31 -14.74 8.08
CA ASN A 263 5.28 -15.71 7.60
C ASN A 263 5.56 -16.83 8.63
N TRP A 264 4.64 -17.10 9.56
CA TRP A 264 4.75 -18.24 10.46
C TRP A 264 4.45 -19.52 9.69
N ALA A 265 5.48 -20.07 9.05
CA ALA A 265 5.45 -21.34 8.34
C ALA A 265 6.22 -22.43 9.11
N ILE A 266 5.83 -23.69 8.93
CA ILE A 266 6.48 -24.91 9.46
C ILE A 266 6.49 -26.02 8.39
N GLN A 267 7.45 -26.95 8.46
CA GLN A 267 7.43 -28.16 7.63
C GLN A 267 6.46 -29.19 8.21
N GLY A 268 5.50 -29.64 7.39
CA GLY A 268 4.75 -30.88 7.60
C GLY A 268 5.41 -32.04 6.87
N VAL A 269 5.54 -33.18 7.54
CA VAL A 269 6.04 -34.45 7.00
C VAL A 269 4.88 -35.44 7.00
N ILE A 270 4.62 -36.05 5.84
CA ILE A 270 3.62 -37.11 5.68
C ILE A 270 4.34 -38.35 5.19
N ALA A 271 4.36 -39.42 5.99
CA ALA A 271 5.02 -40.69 5.64
C ALA A 271 4.04 -41.85 5.83
N ALA A 272 3.90 -42.70 4.81
CA ALA A 272 2.99 -43.84 4.86
C ALA A 272 3.53 -44.95 5.78
N SER A 273 2.72 -45.33 6.77
CA SER A 273 3.01 -46.42 7.70
C SER A 273 3.18 -47.77 6.97
N PRO A 274 3.95 -48.72 7.53
CA PRO A 274 3.99 -50.09 7.04
C PRO A 274 2.59 -50.73 6.95
N ASP A 275 1.79 -50.52 7.99
CA ASP A 275 0.47 -51.12 8.21
C ASP A 275 -0.69 -50.27 7.65
N GLY A 276 -0.38 -49.18 6.95
CA GLY A 276 -1.37 -48.28 6.36
C GLY A 276 -2.12 -47.34 7.32
N GLN A 277 -1.89 -47.43 8.64
CA GLN A 277 -2.46 -46.55 9.67
C GLN A 277 -1.35 -45.90 10.53
N PRO A 278 -1.50 -44.64 10.99
CA PRO A 278 -2.58 -43.71 10.69
C PRO A 278 -2.51 -43.10 9.27
N VAL A 279 -1.41 -43.33 8.55
CA VAL A 279 -1.17 -42.74 7.22
C VAL A 279 -0.97 -43.82 6.16
N SER A 280 -1.79 -43.78 5.11
CA SER A 280 -1.70 -44.69 3.96
C SER A 280 -0.95 -44.07 2.76
N ARG A 281 -0.63 -44.88 1.75
CA ARG A 281 -0.03 -44.37 0.50
C ARG A 281 -1.00 -43.50 -0.33
N PRO A 282 -2.31 -43.83 -0.44
CA PRO A 282 -3.30 -42.91 -0.97
C PRO A 282 -3.33 -41.56 -0.23
N MET A 283 -3.31 -41.57 1.10
CA MET A 283 -3.26 -40.34 1.91
C MET A 283 -2.04 -39.47 1.61
N VAL A 284 -0.83 -40.04 1.55
CA VAL A 284 0.39 -39.30 1.16
C VAL A 284 0.22 -38.66 -0.22
N LYS A 285 -0.29 -39.42 -1.20
CA LYS A 285 -0.49 -38.93 -2.57
C LYS A 285 -1.54 -37.82 -2.63
N TRP A 286 -2.60 -37.90 -1.82
CA TRP A 286 -3.64 -36.89 -1.76
C TRP A 286 -3.14 -35.60 -1.10
N ILE A 287 -2.51 -35.68 0.09
CA ILE A 287 -1.99 -34.49 0.79
C ILE A 287 -0.91 -33.79 -0.04
N GLY A 288 0.05 -34.55 -0.59
CA GLY A 288 1.11 -34.00 -1.44
C GLY A 288 0.61 -33.47 -2.79
N GLY A 289 -0.60 -33.86 -3.21
CA GLY A 289 -1.28 -33.39 -4.42
C GLY A 289 -2.32 -32.29 -4.20
N LEU A 290 -2.43 -31.72 -2.99
CA LEU A 290 -3.34 -30.60 -2.72
C LEU A 290 -2.92 -29.33 -3.46
N ASN A 291 -3.90 -28.60 -3.99
CA ASN A 291 -3.68 -27.29 -4.60
C ASN A 291 -3.01 -26.33 -3.60
N LEU A 292 -2.02 -25.56 -4.07
CA LEU A 292 -1.40 -24.53 -3.25
C LEU A 292 -2.45 -23.50 -2.80
N GLU A 293 -2.20 -22.89 -1.64
CA GLU A 293 -3.08 -21.96 -0.95
C GLU A 293 -4.45 -22.54 -0.53
N SER A 294 -4.62 -23.87 -0.58
CA SER A 294 -5.68 -24.58 0.16
C SER A 294 -5.53 -24.36 1.66
N TYR A 295 -6.61 -24.03 2.35
CA TYR A 295 -6.65 -23.92 3.80
C TYR A 295 -7.03 -25.26 4.43
N VAL A 296 -6.16 -25.80 5.28
CA VAL A 296 -6.28 -27.14 5.86
C VAL A 296 -6.37 -27.12 7.39
N LEU A 297 -6.96 -28.19 7.93
CA LEU A 297 -7.00 -28.57 9.33
C LEU A 297 -6.18 -29.85 9.48
N VAL A 298 -5.12 -29.80 10.30
CA VAL A 298 -4.12 -30.87 10.40
C VAL A 298 -3.98 -31.34 11.84
N GLU A 299 -4.02 -32.66 12.05
CA GLU A 299 -3.51 -33.30 13.27
C GLU A 299 -2.07 -33.76 12.98
N ALA A 300 -1.14 -33.44 13.87
CA ALA A 300 0.26 -33.86 13.72
C ALA A 300 0.96 -34.00 15.07
N ARG A 301 1.96 -34.87 15.12
CA ARG A 301 2.91 -34.95 16.23
C ARG A 301 4.06 -33.97 15.99
N VAL A 302 4.39 -33.13 16.96
CA VAL A 302 5.51 -32.18 16.85
C VAL A 302 6.82 -32.93 17.10
N GLU A 303 7.77 -32.81 16.18
CA GLU A 303 9.09 -33.43 16.27
C GLU A 303 10.20 -32.42 15.97
N LYS A 304 11.46 -32.80 16.21
CA LYS A 304 12.63 -32.02 15.81
C LYS A 304 13.24 -32.59 14.52
N PRO A 305 13.45 -31.77 13.47
CA PRO A 305 14.13 -32.20 12.25
C PRO A 305 15.63 -32.41 12.52
N LEU A 306 16.29 -33.21 11.65
CA LEU A 306 17.74 -33.49 11.76
C LEU A 306 18.62 -32.24 11.55
N GLU A 307 18.17 -31.31 10.70
CA GLU A 307 18.73 -29.98 10.53
C GLU A 307 17.59 -28.95 10.51
N PRO A 308 17.79 -27.71 10.99
CA PRO A 308 16.77 -26.67 10.92
C PRO A 308 16.30 -26.38 9.49
N VAL A 309 14.99 -26.41 9.26
CA VAL A 309 14.41 -26.32 7.91
C VAL A 309 14.45 -24.88 7.39
N LYS A 310 15.33 -24.63 6.42
CA LYS A 310 15.73 -23.28 5.96
C LYS A 310 14.63 -22.51 5.20
N SER A 311 13.60 -23.16 4.67
CA SER A 311 12.51 -22.51 3.92
C SER A 311 11.36 -21.96 4.79
N VAL A 312 11.34 -22.28 6.09
CA VAL A 312 10.23 -21.96 7.00
C VAL A 312 10.70 -21.22 8.25
N ARG A 313 9.81 -20.42 8.85
CA ARG A 313 10.14 -19.59 10.02
C ARG A 313 10.26 -20.40 11.31
N VAL A 314 9.43 -21.42 11.48
CA VAL A 314 9.53 -22.40 12.58
C VAL A 314 10.45 -23.53 12.10
N SER A 315 11.75 -23.24 12.06
CA SER A 315 12.75 -24.11 11.43
C SER A 315 13.25 -25.25 12.32
N ASN A 316 13.16 -25.08 13.64
CA ASN A 316 13.68 -26.04 14.64
C ASN A 316 12.70 -27.18 15.00
N HIS A 317 11.51 -27.18 14.39
CA HIS A 317 10.43 -28.14 14.66
C HIS A 317 9.73 -28.51 13.35
N GLU A 318 9.18 -29.72 13.27
CA GLU A 318 8.36 -30.18 12.15
C GLU A 318 7.14 -30.97 12.62
N LEU A 319 6.14 -31.11 11.75
CA LEU A 319 4.85 -31.72 12.04
C LEU A 319 4.72 -33.06 11.33
N HIS A 320 4.79 -34.17 12.07
CA HIS A 320 4.55 -35.52 11.55
C HIS A 320 3.04 -35.75 11.48
N MET A 321 2.45 -35.55 10.30
CA MET A 321 1.00 -35.40 10.12
C MET A 321 0.28 -36.75 10.18
N THR A 322 -0.74 -36.85 11.04
CA THR A 322 -1.59 -38.03 11.25
C THR A 322 -2.98 -37.87 10.63
N LYS A 323 -3.49 -36.64 10.48
CA LYS A 323 -4.76 -36.32 9.79
C LYS A 323 -4.65 -35.00 9.03
N CYS A 324 -5.37 -34.85 7.91
CA CYS A 324 -5.38 -33.62 7.12
C CYS A 324 -6.69 -33.43 6.35
N TYR A 325 -7.48 -32.43 6.72
CA TYR A 325 -8.76 -32.11 6.08
C TYR A 325 -8.73 -30.75 5.39
N VAL A 326 -9.22 -30.64 4.16
CA VAL A 326 -9.35 -29.37 3.43
C VAL A 326 -10.57 -28.60 3.97
N VAL A 327 -10.32 -27.45 4.58
CA VAL A 327 -11.38 -26.55 5.10
C VAL A 327 -11.85 -25.58 4.02
N ALA A 328 -10.95 -25.18 3.11
CA ALA A 328 -11.29 -24.49 1.87
C ALA A 328 -10.24 -24.83 0.80
N ALA A 329 -10.67 -25.34 -0.35
CA ALA A 329 -9.78 -25.74 -1.42
C ALA A 329 -9.12 -24.52 -2.11
N GLY A 330 -7.84 -24.62 -2.42
CA GLY A 330 -7.12 -23.67 -3.26
C GLY A 330 -7.51 -23.84 -4.74
N PRO A 331 -7.35 -22.80 -5.57
CA PRO A 331 -7.62 -22.91 -7.00
C PRO A 331 -6.57 -23.81 -7.68
N GLY A 332 -6.95 -24.49 -8.77
CA GLY A 332 -6.02 -25.34 -9.53
C GLY A 332 -4.90 -24.58 -10.22
N VAL A 333 -5.06 -23.26 -10.42
CA VAL A 333 -4.03 -22.33 -10.91
C VAL A 333 -4.12 -21.04 -10.09
N LEU A 334 -2.98 -20.55 -9.59
CA LEU A 334 -2.88 -19.24 -8.93
C LEU A 334 -2.58 -18.15 -9.98
N GLY A 335 -3.27 -17.00 -9.90
CA GLY A 335 -2.97 -15.84 -10.75
C GLY A 335 -1.65 -15.14 -10.39
N MET A 336 -1.13 -15.36 -9.19
CA MET A 336 0.21 -14.99 -8.73
C MET A 336 0.62 -15.92 -7.59
N GLY A 337 1.86 -16.43 -7.58
CA GLY A 337 2.39 -17.24 -6.46
C GLY A 337 2.96 -16.37 -5.33
N LEU A 338 2.94 -16.86 -4.08
CA LEU A 338 3.45 -16.11 -2.92
C LEU A 338 4.93 -15.71 -3.07
N GLY A 339 5.76 -16.58 -3.67
CA GLY A 339 7.18 -16.30 -3.93
C GLY A 339 7.40 -15.09 -4.83
N VAL A 340 6.55 -14.93 -5.86
CA VAL A 340 6.53 -13.71 -6.72
C VAL A 340 5.97 -12.52 -5.94
N ALA A 341 4.89 -12.75 -5.17
CA ALA A 341 4.23 -11.72 -4.38
C ALA A 341 5.15 -11.07 -3.30
N ASN A 342 6.23 -11.74 -2.90
CA ASN A 342 7.20 -11.28 -1.92
C ASN A 342 8.53 -10.76 -2.55
N LYS A 343 8.63 -10.66 -3.88
CA LYS A 343 9.73 -9.95 -4.56
C LYS A 343 9.36 -8.48 -4.79
N ALA A 344 10.35 -7.67 -5.18
CA ALA A 344 10.13 -6.28 -5.53
C ALA A 344 9.23 -6.15 -6.77
N VAL A 345 8.29 -5.20 -6.73
CA VAL A 345 7.42 -4.89 -7.87
C VAL A 345 8.24 -4.28 -9.01
N THR A 346 8.07 -4.80 -10.22
CA THR A 346 8.94 -4.48 -11.38
C THR A 346 8.46 -3.32 -12.24
N ASN A 347 7.17 -2.96 -12.21
CA ASN A 347 6.64 -1.74 -12.83
C ASN A 347 5.44 -1.19 -12.04
N PHE A 348 5.28 0.13 -12.05
CA PHE A 348 4.19 0.90 -11.40
C PHE A 348 3.25 1.61 -12.39
N ASP A 349 3.44 1.42 -13.69
CA ASP A 349 2.39 1.77 -14.66
C ASP A 349 1.13 0.95 -14.40
N ASP A 350 -0.04 1.60 -14.45
CA ASP A 350 -1.37 0.96 -14.37
C ASP A 350 -1.77 0.22 -15.68
N GLU A 351 -0.85 0.08 -16.65
CA GLU A 351 -1.06 -0.76 -17.82
C GLU A 351 -0.98 -2.26 -17.44
N GLU A 352 -1.88 -3.08 -17.95
CA GLU A 352 -1.73 -4.53 -17.81
C GLU A 352 -0.59 -5.02 -18.71
N ALA A 353 0.24 -5.94 -18.19
CA ALA A 353 1.26 -6.59 -19.01
C ALA A 353 0.59 -7.35 -20.16
N SER A 354 1.18 -7.28 -21.36
CA SER A 354 0.61 -7.94 -22.55
C SER A 354 0.44 -9.45 -22.33
N GLN A 355 -0.52 -10.05 -23.05
CA GLN A 355 -0.75 -11.49 -22.97
C GLN A 355 0.52 -12.30 -23.31
N ASP A 356 1.35 -11.77 -24.23
CA ASP A 356 2.65 -12.35 -24.57
C ASP A 356 3.63 -12.32 -23.38
N ALA A 357 3.74 -11.19 -22.68
CA ALA A 357 4.59 -11.07 -21.49
C ALA A 357 4.10 -11.97 -20.33
N VAL A 358 2.78 -12.19 -20.22
CA VAL A 358 2.19 -13.12 -19.25
C VAL A 358 2.44 -14.58 -19.64
N GLU A 359 2.41 -14.93 -20.94
CA GLU A 359 2.84 -16.26 -21.41
C GLU A 359 4.34 -16.50 -21.23
N GLU A 360 5.18 -15.51 -21.53
CA GLU A 360 6.64 -15.60 -21.41
C GLU A 360 7.06 -15.74 -19.95
N ALA A 361 6.44 -14.98 -19.04
CA ALA A 361 6.59 -15.17 -17.60
C ALA A 361 6.18 -16.58 -17.14
N ARG A 362 5.06 -17.12 -17.65
CA ARG A 362 4.62 -18.51 -17.34
C ARG A 362 5.63 -19.55 -17.82
N LYS A 363 6.14 -19.43 -19.04
CA LYS A 363 7.16 -20.33 -19.62
C LYS A 363 8.49 -20.24 -18.85
N GLY A 364 8.85 -19.06 -18.34
CA GLY A 364 10.02 -18.88 -17.46
C GLY A 364 9.88 -19.55 -16.09
N VAL A 365 8.66 -19.58 -15.52
CA VAL A 365 8.39 -20.19 -14.20
C VAL A 365 8.58 -21.71 -14.22
N GLU A 366 8.33 -22.40 -15.33
CA GLU A 366 8.55 -23.86 -15.44
C GLU A 366 10.03 -24.26 -15.48
N ALA A 367 10.95 -23.31 -15.70
CA ALA A 367 12.40 -23.56 -15.81
C ALA A 367 13.25 -22.92 -14.70
N ALA A 368 12.69 -22.04 -13.87
CA ALA A 368 13.43 -21.27 -12.88
C ALA A 368 13.45 -21.91 -11.48
N SER A 369 14.59 -21.82 -10.79
CA SER A 369 14.62 -21.94 -9.33
C SER A 369 13.84 -20.79 -8.68
N LEU A 370 13.37 -21.00 -7.44
CA LEU A 370 12.62 -19.99 -6.67
C LEU A 370 13.35 -18.64 -6.60
N ASP A 371 14.68 -18.67 -6.51
CA ASP A 371 15.55 -17.49 -6.46
C ASP A 371 15.52 -16.67 -7.75
N ASN A 372 15.47 -17.32 -8.93
CA ASN A 372 15.55 -16.69 -10.25
C ASN A 372 14.20 -16.26 -10.86
N MET A 373 13.06 -16.57 -10.22
CA MET A 373 11.75 -16.09 -10.69
C MET A 373 11.68 -14.54 -10.73
N PRO A 374 11.20 -13.90 -11.82
CA PRO A 374 11.06 -12.45 -11.87
C PRO A 374 9.96 -11.92 -10.93
N GLY A 375 10.04 -10.64 -10.57
CA GLY A 375 8.98 -9.93 -9.85
C GLY A 375 7.85 -9.47 -10.79
N ALA A 376 6.64 -9.31 -10.27
CA ALA A 376 5.46 -8.93 -11.06
C ALA A 376 5.21 -7.40 -11.06
N SER A 377 4.39 -6.91 -11.99
CA SER A 377 3.98 -5.50 -12.03
C SER A 377 2.93 -5.18 -10.97
N MET A 378 2.79 -3.89 -10.63
CA MET A 378 1.81 -3.43 -9.64
C MET A 378 0.39 -3.81 -10.06
N ALA A 379 0.06 -3.74 -11.35
CA ALA A 379 -1.20 -4.22 -11.90
C ALA A 379 -1.44 -5.71 -11.57
N THR A 380 -0.46 -6.59 -11.78
CA THR A 380 -0.56 -8.02 -11.43
C THR A 380 -0.74 -8.25 -9.93
N HIS A 381 -0.01 -7.53 -9.07
CA HIS A 381 -0.17 -7.64 -7.61
C HIS A 381 -1.57 -7.22 -7.16
N LEU A 382 -2.07 -6.09 -7.66
CA LEU A 382 -3.37 -5.53 -7.28
C LEU A 382 -4.57 -6.29 -7.87
N ASN A 383 -4.42 -6.90 -9.04
CA ASN A 383 -5.38 -7.86 -9.61
C ASN A 383 -5.39 -9.20 -8.82
N ASN A 384 -4.36 -9.49 -8.02
CA ASN A 384 -4.25 -10.67 -7.16
C ASN A 384 -4.21 -10.28 -5.66
N PRO A 385 -5.21 -9.54 -5.14
CA PRO A 385 -5.11 -8.85 -3.85
C PRO A 385 -4.93 -9.81 -2.67
N ALA A 386 -5.46 -11.03 -2.76
CA ALA A 386 -5.26 -12.06 -1.73
C ALA A 386 -3.80 -12.50 -1.60
N MET A 387 -3.06 -12.60 -2.72
CA MET A 387 -1.65 -13.02 -2.72
C MET A 387 -0.73 -11.85 -2.36
N HIS A 388 -0.99 -10.66 -2.90
CA HIS A 388 -0.30 -9.43 -2.51
C HIS A 388 -0.45 -9.15 -1.00
N LYS A 389 -1.66 -9.33 -0.41
CA LYS A 389 -1.86 -9.16 1.05
C LYS A 389 -1.35 -10.34 1.89
N ARG A 390 -1.17 -11.55 1.31
CA ARG A 390 -0.51 -12.69 2.00
C ARG A 390 1.01 -12.55 2.02
N ALA A 391 1.61 -11.75 1.14
CA ALA A 391 3.05 -11.52 1.08
C ALA A 391 3.58 -10.89 2.40
N PRO A 392 4.61 -11.50 3.03
CA PRO A 392 5.22 -10.98 4.27
C PRO A 392 5.71 -9.53 4.16
N VAL A 393 6.32 -9.14 3.04
CA VAL A 393 6.76 -7.75 2.78
C VAL A 393 5.60 -6.75 2.83
N GLN A 394 4.45 -7.09 2.26
CA GLN A 394 3.32 -6.17 2.20
C GLN A 394 2.61 -6.05 3.55
N GLN A 395 2.60 -7.11 4.36
CA GLN A 395 2.13 -7.03 5.74
C GLN A 395 3.07 -6.19 6.62
N ALA A 396 4.39 -6.22 6.37
CA ALA A 396 5.35 -5.34 7.05
C ALA A 396 5.15 -3.86 6.66
N ILE A 397 4.86 -3.54 5.39
CA ILE A 397 4.53 -2.18 4.95
C ILE A 397 3.21 -1.71 5.59
N ALA A 398 2.18 -2.57 5.63
CA ALA A 398 0.89 -2.26 6.25
C ALA A 398 0.99 -2.05 7.77
N ASP A 399 1.81 -2.85 8.47
CA ASP A 399 2.14 -2.63 9.88
C ASP A 399 2.75 -1.25 10.11
N VAL A 400 3.78 -0.88 9.32
CA VAL A 400 4.43 0.42 9.40
C VAL A 400 3.43 1.54 9.15
N ARG A 401 2.54 1.43 8.15
CA ARG A 401 1.46 2.40 7.92
C ARG A 401 0.57 2.60 9.15
N MET A 402 0.16 1.51 9.79
CA MET A 402 -0.73 1.59 10.96
C MET A 402 0.01 2.04 12.23
N ALA A 403 1.32 1.80 12.35
CA ALA A 403 2.16 2.39 13.38
C ALA A 403 2.31 3.91 13.16
N THR A 404 2.58 4.36 11.94
CA THR A 404 2.65 5.79 11.56
C THR A 404 1.36 6.52 11.93
N ARG A 405 0.19 5.96 11.60
CA ARG A 405 -1.12 6.52 11.97
C ARG A 405 -1.31 6.63 13.49
N LYS A 406 -0.87 5.62 14.25
CA LYS A 406 -0.99 5.61 15.72
C LYS A 406 -0.06 6.64 16.38
N LEU A 407 1.20 6.70 15.96
CA LEU A 407 2.21 7.62 16.50
C LEU A 407 1.83 9.09 16.31
N PHE A 408 1.15 9.43 15.20
CA PHE A 408 0.59 10.76 14.95
C PHE A 408 -0.47 11.14 16.01
N ALA A 409 -1.48 10.27 16.21
CA ALA A 409 -2.52 10.49 17.21
C ALA A 409 -1.95 10.53 18.63
N GLU A 410 -1.14 9.53 19.00
CA GLU A 410 -0.49 9.38 20.31
C GLU A 410 0.32 10.63 20.72
N TYR A 411 1.05 11.23 19.77
CA TYR A 411 1.74 12.49 20.03
C TYR A 411 0.76 13.65 20.25
N LEU A 412 -0.25 13.82 19.39
CA LEU A 412 -1.17 14.96 19.46
C LEU A 412 -2.10 14.90 20.67
N ASP A 413 -2.55 13.71 21.05
CA ASP A 413 -3.26 13.45 22.32
C ASP A 413 -2.38 13.89 23.51
N SER A 414 -1.07 13.56 23.49
CA SER A 414 -0.11 14.01 24.52
C SER A 414 0.14 15.52 24.55
N LYS A 415 -0.26 16.26 23.50
CA LYS A 415 -0.20 17.72 23.40
C LYS A 415 -1.55 18.41 23.61
N GLY A 416 -2.58 17.67 23.99
CA GLY A 416 -3.92 18.19 24.29
C GLY A 416 -4.70 18.64 23.05
N PHE A 417 -4.44 18.03 21.89
CA PHE A 417 -5.30 18.20 20.71
C PHE A 417 -6.59 17.39 20.86
N ASN A 418 -7.63 17.78 20.13
CA ASN A 418 -8.90 17.06 20.04
C ASN A 418 -9.01 16.41 18.65
N GLN A 419 -9.32 15.11 18.57
CA GLN A 419 -9.72 14.52 17.30
C GLN A 419 -11.12 15.01 16.90
N PHE A 420 -11.33 15.31 15.63
CA PHE A 420 -12.65 15.53 15.03
C PHE A 420 -12.77 14.85 13.66
N GLU A 421 -13.99 14.77 13.12
CA GLU A 421 -14.29 14.08 11.86
C GLU A 421 -14.95 15.05 10.85
N PRO A 422 -14.18 15.60 9.89
CA PRO A 422 -14.71 16.50 8.86
C PRO A 422 -15.53 15.74 7.80
N PRO A 423 -16.59 16.34 7.24
CA PRO A 423 -17.38 15.73 6.18
C PRO A 423 -16.59 15.67 4.87
N CYS A 424 -16.66 14.52 4.19
CA CYS A 424 -16.00 14.32 2.89
C CYS A 424 -16.85 14.79 1.69
N LEU A 425 -18.16 15.00 1.89
CA LEU A 425 -19.08 15.56 0.91
C LEU A 425 -19.30 17.05 1.21
N ILE A 426 -18.97 17.90 0.23
CA ILE A 426 -19.08 19.36 0.33
C ILE A 426 -19.98 19.93 -0.77
N GLY A 427 -20.68 21.03 -0.49
CA GLY A 427 -21.68 21.60 -1.41
C GLY A 427 -21.09 22.37 -2.62
N ALA A 428 -19.80 22.67 -2.58
CA ALA A 428 -19.05 23.36 -3.64
C ALA A 428 -17.54 23.07 -3.50
N ALA A 429 -16.75 23.38 -4.52
CA ALA A 429 -15.30 23.20 -4.48
C ALA A 429 -14.63 24.13 -3.44
N SER A 430 -13.87 23.57 -2.49
CA SER A 430 -13.24 24.34 -1.41
C SER A 430 -12.08 25.23 -1.86
N GLU A 431 -11.32 24.85 -2.90
CA GLU A 431 -10.06 25.53 -3.25
C GLU A 431 -10.07 26.21 -4.63
N GLY A 432 -11.27 26.55 -5.13
CA GLY A 432 -11.50 27.67 -6.08
C GLY A 432 -10.99 27.56 -7.53
N GLY A 433 -10.08 26.63 -7.85
CA GLY A 433 -9.47 26.53 -9.19
C GLY A 433 -8.86 25.18 -9.56
N SER A 434 -9.15 24.14 -8.79
CA SER A 434 -8.58 22.79 -8.90
C SER A 434 -9.61 21.76 -9.37
N ASN A 435 -9.17 20.62 -9.90
CA ASN A 435 -10.08 19.55 -10.30
C ASN A 435 -10.69 18.88 -9.06
N VAL A 436 -12.02 18.94 -8.93
CA VAL A 436 -12.81 18.23 -7.91
C VAL A 436 -13.60 17.08 -8.51
N PHE A 437 -13.76 15.98 -7.78
CA PHE A 437 -14.76 14.98 -8.11
C PHE A 437 -16.16 15.51 -7.75
N ALA A 438 -17.03 15.64 -8.75
CA ALA A 438 -18.43 16.01 -8.58
C ALA A 438 -19.34 14.77 -8.68
N MET A 439 -20.45 14.77 -7.95
CA MET A 439 -21.47 13.72 -7.99
C MET A 439 -22.89 14.28 -7.80
N PRO A 440 -23.94 13.58 -8.27
CA PRO A 440 -25.32 13.91 -7.94
C PRO A 440 -25.58 13.74 -6.44
N TYR A 441 -26.30 14.67 -5.84
CA TYR A 441 -26.72 14.64 -4.43
C TYR A 441 -28.18 15.12 -4.33
N PHE A 442 -29.11 14.19 -4.56
CA PHE A 442 -30.54 14.47 -4.75
C PHE A 442 -30.79 15.43 -5.94
N ASP A 443 -31.36 16.61 -5.67
CA ASP A 443 -31.74 17.66 -6.62
C ASP A 443 -30.59 18.64 -6.96
N ARG A 444 -29.41 18.42 -6.37
CA ARG A 444 -28.21 19.28 -6.47
C ARG A 444 -26.95 18.45 -6.67
N SER A 445 -25.80 19.11 -6.78
CA SER A 445 -24.49 18.47 -6.80
C SER A 445 -23.85 18.45 -5.41
N ALA A 446 -23.00 17.46 -5.17
CA ALA A 446 -21.99 17.48 -4.12
C ALA A 446 -20.61 17.17 -4.71
N TYR A 447 -19.56 17.51 -3.96
CA TYR A 447 -18.17 17.33 -4.36
C TYR A 447 -17.38 16.61 -3.26
N LEU A 448 -16.31 15.92 -3.63
CA LEU A 448 -15.39 15.32 -2.65
C LEU A 448 -14.35 16.34 -2.15
N ALA A 449 -14.12 16.35 -0.84
CA ALA A 449 -13.21 17.28 -0.19
C ALA A 449 -11.73 17.05 -0.57
N GLN A 450 -11.09 18.09 -1.11
CA GLN A 450 -9.65 18.10 -1.40
C GLN A 450 -8.78 18.35 -0.16
N SER A 451 -9.35 18.93 0.89
CA SER A 451 -8.68 19.09 2.17
C SER A 451 -9.72 19.24 3.29
N PRO A 452 -9.40 18.88 4.53
CA PRO A 452 -10.23 19.25 5.69
C PRO A 452 -10.00 20.71 6.11
N GLN A 453 -9.25 21.51 5.32
CA GLN A 453 -8.66 22.79 5.75
C GLN A 453 -9.71 23.83 6.16
N PHE A 454 -10.89 23.84 5.55
CA PHE A 454 -11.99 24.71 5.99
C PHE A 454 -12.54 24.29 7.35
N TYR A 455 -12.89 23.00 7.51
CA TYR A 455 -13.46 22.47 8.75
C TYR A 455 -12.49 22.55 9.93
N LYS A 456 -11.19 22.36 9.71
CA LYS A 456 -10.15 22.61 10.72
C LYS A 456 -10.22 24.03 11.28
N GLN A 457 -10.29 25.04 10.41
CA GLN A 457 -10.38 26.45 10.81
C GLN A 457 -11.75 26.78 11.44
N PHE A 458 -12.82 26.07 11.05
CA PHE A 458 -14.12 26.19 11.72
C PHE A 458 -14.10 25.67 13.17
N GLU A 459 -13.36 24.60 13.48
CA GLU A 459 -13.19 24.15 14.87
C GLU A 459 -12.39 25.17 15.71
N ILE A 460 -11.36 25.81 15.12
CA ILE A 460 -10.65 26.94 15.77
C ILE A 460 -11.61 28.11 16.01
N ALA A 461 -12.40 28.51 15.01
CA ALA A 461 -13.42 29.56 15.12
C ALA A 461 -14.54 29.20 16.13
N GLY A 462 -14.81 27.90 16.33
CA GLY A 462 -15.69 27.35 17.35
C GLY A 462 -15.07 27.27 18.76
N GLY A 463 -13.83 27.73 18.94
CA GLY A 463 -13.17 27.82 20.25
C GLY A 463 -12.34 26.60 20.66
N ARG A 464 -12.06 25.64 19.77
CA ARG A 464 -11.08 24.59 20.05
C ARG A 464 -9.66 25.07 19.76
N LYS A 465 -8.84 25.23 20.81
CA LYS A 465 -7.44 25.67 20.67
C LYS A 465 -6.57 24.81 19.75
N ARG A 466 -6.84 23.49 19.69
CA ARG A 466 -5.99 22.47 19.05
C ARG A 466 -6.83 21.30 18.54
N VAL A 467 -6.76 21.00 17.24
CA VAL A 467 -7.53 19.94 16.58
C VAL A 467 -6.72 19.11 15.60
N TYR A 468 -7.07 17.83 15.47
CA TYR A 468 -6.58 16.97 14.38
C TYR A 468 -7.68 16.08 13.79
N CYS A 469 -7.47 15.62 12.56
CA CYS A 469 -8.31 14.62 11.93
C CYS A 469 -7.46 13.63 11.12
N ILE A 470 -7.97 12.41 10.94
CA ILE A 470 -7.33 11.37 10.13
C ILE A 470 -8.39 10.78 9.21
N GLY A 471 -8.39 11.19 7.94
CA GLY A 471 -9.47 10.89 6.99
C GLY A 471 -9.00 10.72 5.55
N PRO A 472 -9.90 10.33 4.62
CA PRO A 472 -9.59 10.29 3.21
C PRO A 472 -9.48 11.71 2.64
N VAL A 473 -8.58 11.89 1.68
CA VAL A 473 -8.34 13.15 0.98
C VAL A 473 -8.31 12.86 -0.52
N PHE A 474 -9.03 13.66 -1.30
CA PHE A 474 -9.30 13.38 -2.71
C PHE A 474 -8.55 14.34 -3.65
N ARG A 475 -8.10 13.82 -4.80
CA ARG A 475 -7.40 14.55 -5.87
C ARG A 475 -7.95 14.11 -7.23
N ALA A 476 -8.51 15.03 -8.02
CA ALA A 476 -9.07 14.72 -9.35
C ALA A 476 -8.18 15.23 -10.51
N GLU A 477 -6.94 15.60 -10.20
CA GLU A 477 -5.87 15.79 -11.16
C GLU A 477 -5.55 14.45 -11.85
N ASN A 478 -5.45 14.44 -13.18
CA ASN A 478 -5.12 13.24 -13.97
C ASN A 478 -3.62 12.91 -13.92
N SER A 479 -3.06 12.79 -12.70
CA SER A 479 -1.65 12.56 -12.45
C SER A 479 -1.36 11.06 -12.25
N ASN A 480 -0.81 10.43 -13.29
CA ASN A 480 -0.43 9.02 -13.30
C ASN A 480 1.07 8.92 -13.00
N THR A 481 1.45 8.92 -11.72
CA THR A 481 2.86 8.84 -11.30
C THR A 481 3.03 8.03 -10.01
N PRO A 482 4.22 7.48 -9.71
CA PRO A 482 4.52 6.79 -8.44
C PRO A 482 4.40 7.65 -7.16
N ARG A 483 4.09 8.95 -7.26
CA ARG A 483 3.92 9.85 -6.10
C ARG A 483 2.47 10.27 -5.83
N HIS A 484 1.53 9.90 -6.71
CA HIS A 484 0.16 10.39 -6.68
C HIS A 484 -0.89 9.28 -6.71
N MET A 485 -2.01 9.56 -6.04
CA MET A 485 -3.24 8.78 -6.00
C MET A 485 -4.42 9.75 -5.97
N THR A 486 -5.58 9.31 -6.47
CA THR A 486 -6.82 10.10 -6.49
C THR A 486 -7.56 10.07 -5.15
N GLU A 487 -7.23 9.12 -4.28
CA GLU A 487 -7.64 9.02 -2.89
C GLU A 487 -6.43 8.58 -2.05
N PHE A 488 -6.16 9.28 -0.93
CA PHE A 488 -5.10 8.94 0.03
C PHE A 488 -5.53 9.27 1.46
N THR A 489 -4.77 8.86 2.48
CA THR A 489 -5.09 9.23 3.87
C THR A 489 -4.32 10.48 4.31
N GLY A 490 -5.05 11.55 4.66
CA GLY A 490 -4.48 12.72 5.33
C GLY A 490 -4.33 12.50 6.83
N LEU A 491 -3.21 12.96 7.40
CA LEU A 491 -3.05 13.23 8.82
C LEU A 491 -2.96 14.75 8.97
N ASP A 492 -3.96 15.36 9.56
CA ASP A 492 -4.18 16.80 9.43
C ASP A 492 -4.36 17.44 10.80
N LEU A 493 -3.74 18.60 11.05
CA LEU A 493 -3.94 19.38 12.27
C LEU A 493 -4.05 20.89 12.02
N GLU A 494 -4.58 21.59 13.02
CA GLU A 494 -4.64 23.05 13.13
C GLU A 494 -4.60 23.44 14.61
N MET A 495 -4.00 24.58 14.93
CA MET A 495 -3.93 25.11 16.28
C MET A 495 -3.89 26.64 16.31
N GLU A 496 -4.35 27.21 17.42
CA GLU A 496 -4.06 28.59 17.80
C GLU A 496 -2.55 28.86 17.87
N ILE A 497 -2.20 30.13 17.59
CA ILE A 497 -0.86 30.71 17.72
C ILE A 497 -0.95 31.80 18.80
N GLU A 498 -0.01 31.81 19.74
CA GLU A 498 0.06 32.83 20.79
C GLU A 498 0.94 34.03 20.35
N ASP A 499 2.19 33.79 19.93
CA ASP A 499 3.14 34.82 19.49
C ASP A 499 3.57 34.68 18.02
N SER A 500 3.86 33.45 17.55
CA SER A 500 4.48 33.20 16.24
C SER A 500 4.03 31.89 15.58
N TYR A 501 3.83 31.91 14.26
CA TYR A 501 3.51 30.70 13.48
C TYR A 501 4.62 29.62 13.51
N HIS A 502 5.81 29.96 14.02
CA HIS A 502 6.86 28.99 14.34
C HIS A 502 6.43 28.00 15.44
N GLU A 503 5.46 28.33 16.29
CA GLU A 503 4.81 27.37 17.21
C GLU A 503 4.18 26.19 16.44
N VAL A 504 3.52 26.48 15.32
CA VAL A 504 2.87 25.47 14.46
C VAL A 504 3.92 24.64 13.73
N ARG A 505 4.95 25.31 13.19
CA ARG A 505 6.08 24.64 12.53
C ARG A 505 6.77 23.67 13.49
N ASP A 506 7.16 24.14 14.67
CA ASP A 506 7.92 23.36 15.63
C ASP A 506 7.04 22.27 16.30
N MET A 507 5.71 22.47 16.39
CA MET A 507 4.77 21.40 16.74
C MET A 507 4.75 20.29 15.69
N LEU A 508 4.64 20.63 14.40
CA LEU A 508 4.64 19.68 13.27
C LEU A 508 6.00 18.97 13.10
N GLU A 509 7.10 19.66 13.39
CA GLU A 509 8.43 19.08 13.48
C GLU A 509 8.50 18.04 14.62
N GLY A 510 7.98 18.38 15.80
CA GLY A 510 7.85 17.46 16.92
C GLY A 510 7.00 16.22 16.60
N VAL A 511 5.88 16.39 15.89
CA VAL A 511 5.03 15.29 15.39
C VAL A 511 5.85 14.33 14.51
N LEU A 512 6.50 14.84 13.47
CA LEU A 512 7.23 14.02 12.51
C LEU A 512 8.48 13.37 13.13
N LEU A 513 9.24 14.10 13.94
CA LEU A 513 10.39 13.55 14.67
C LEU A 513 9.97 12.46 15.67
N TYR A 514 8.82 12.60 16.34
CA TYR A 514 8.28 11.56 17.21
C TYR A 514 7.88 10.31 16.40
N MET A 515 7.16 10.50 15.28
CA MET A 515 6.79 9.40 14.38
C MET A 515 8.01 8.65 13.85
N PHE A 516 9.03 9.35 13.34
CA PHE A 516 10.23 8.71 12.78
C PHE A 516 11.06 7.93 13.82
N ARG A 517 11.14 8.43 15.07
CA ARG A 517 11.80 7.74 16.19
C ARG A 517 10.99 6.53 16.66
N GLY A 518 9.67 6.70 16.82
CA GLY A 518 8.76 5.62 17.22
C GLY A 518 8.63 4.50 16.17
N LEU A 519 8.79 4.79 14.88
CA LEU A 519 8.86 3.77 13.83
C LEU A 519 10.15 2.95 13.91
N ALA A 520 11.30 3.59 14.14
CA ALA A 520 12.59 2.90 14.26
C ALA A 520 12.59 1.91 15.43
N GLU A 521 12.01 2.31 16.57
CA GLU A 521 11.82 1.47 17.75
C GLU A 521 10.77 0.37 17.50
N ARG A 522 9.52 0.74 17.21
CA ARG A 522 8.36 -0.16 17.27
C ARG A 522 8.17 -1.03 16.02
N CYS A 523 8.89 -0.74 14.94
CA CYS A 523 8.78 -1.46 13.66
C CYS A 523 10.12 -1.98 13.12
N ALA A 524 11.17 -2.09 13.95
CA ALA A 524 12.50 -2.54 13.54
C ALA A 524 12.50 -3.85 12.71
N HIS A 525 11.75 -4.88 13.12
CA HIS A 525 11.61 -6.14 12.37
C HIS A 525 10.92 -5.92 11.01
N GLN A 526 9.87 -5.10 10.95
CA GLN A 526 9.16 -4.79 9.72
C GLN A 526 10.06 -4.02 8.75
N ILE A 527 10.79 -3.00 9.23
CA ILE A 527 11.72 -2.20 8.44
C ILE A 527 12.85 -3.09 7.89
N ALA A 528 13.42 -3.99 8.70
CA ALA A 528 14.42 -4.95 8.24
C ALA A 528 13.88 -5.91 7.16
N LEU A 529 12.65 -6.41 7.34
CA LEU A 529 11.99 -7.29 6.36
C LEU A 529 11.69 -6.56 5.05
N VAL A 530 11.28 -5.29 5.11
CA VAL A 530 11.08 -4.46 3.91
C VAL A 530 12.42 -4.18 3.21
N ARG A 531 13.48 -3.84 3.96
CA ARG A 531 14.83 -3.62 3.41
C ARG A 531 15.42 -4.85 2.71
N ALA A 532 15.02 -6.06 3.08
CA ALA A 532 15.43 -7.29 2.41
C ALA A 532 14.81 -7.47 1.00
N VAL A 533 13.74 -6.73 0.68
CA VAL A 533 13.05 -6.77 -0.63
C VAL A 533 13.23 -5.46 -1.40
N TYR A 534 13.25 -4.33 -0.69
CA TYR A 534 13.49 -2.97 -1.20
C TYR A 534 14.70 -2.37 -0.47
N PRO A 535 15.94 -2.66 -0.92
CA PRO A 535 17.15 -2.18 -0.26
C PRO A 535 17.17 -0.66 -0.11
N SER A 536 17.44 -0.17 1.10
CA SER A 536 17.48 1.26 1.40
C SER A 536 18.47 1.61 2.50
N GLU A 537 19.10 2.78 2.34
CA GLU A 537 19.95 3.38 3.37
C GLU A 537 19.14 3.73 4.64
N GLU A 538 19.86 3.90 5.74
CA GLU A 538 19.27 4.42 6.97
C GLU A 538 18.62 5.79 6.75
N PHE A 539 17.51 6.01 7.46
CA PHE A 539 16.79 7.28 7.44
C PHE A 539 17.40 8.19 8.51
N LEU A 540 18.15 9.21 8.08
CA LEU A 540 18.97 10.01 8.96
C LEU A 540 18.17 11.19 9.55
N LEU A 541 17.98 11.17 10.86
CA LEU A 541 17.36 12.27 11.61
C LEU A 541 18.42 13.28 12.07
N PRO A 542 18.07 14.58 12.18
CA PRO A 542 18.94 15.54 12.86
C PRO A 542 19.10 15.16 14.34
N PRO A 543 20.29 15.35 14.93
CA PRO A 543 20.45 15.34 16.38
C PRO A 543 19.55 16.40 17.04
N PRO A 544 19.03 16.16 18.26
CA PRO A 544 18.19 17.15 18.95
C PRO A 544 18.87 18.51 19.09
N GLY A 545 18.19 19.59 18.70
CA GLY A 545 18.73 20.95 18.68
C GLY A 545 19.63 21.24 17.46
N LYS A 546 19.57 20.40 16.42
CA LYS A 546 20.25 20.59 15.11
C LYS A 546 19.29 20.35 13.94
N GLU A 547 18.01 20.56 14.14
CA GLU A 547 16.96 20.43 13.14
C GLU A 547 17.20 21.43 11.99
N VAL A 548 17.24 20.92 10.74
CA VAL A 548 17.60 21.74 9.58
C VAL A 548 16.37 22.51 9.09
N ARG A 549 16.40 23.83 9.29
CA ARG A 549 15.36 24.77 8.87
C ARG A 549 16.03 25.84 8.00
N LEU A 550 15.55 26.01 6.77
CA LEU A 550 16.03 27.02 5.83
C LEU A 550 14.83 27.84 5.34
N THR A 551 15.04 29.09 4.89
CA THR A 551 14.05 29.76 4.05
C THR A 551 14.06 29.19 2.63
N PHE A 552 12.97 29.40 1.89
CA PHE A 552 12.87 29.02 0.48
C PHE A 552 14.00 29.64 -0.36
N ALA A 553 14.32 30.92 -0.13
CA ALA A 553 15.42 31.61 -0.79
C ALA A 553 16.80 31.02 -0.45
N GLU A 554 17.03 30.55 0.78
CA GLU A 554 18.27 29.84 1.14
C GLU A 554 18.35 28.44 0.48
N GLY A 555 17.21 27.73 0.35
CA GLY A 555 17.12 26.47 -0.38
C GLY A 555 17.42 26.63 -1.88
N GLN A 556 16.81 27.63 -2.51
CA GLN A 556 17.09 28.00 -3.90
C GLN A 556 18.53 28.52 -4.07
N ALA A 557 19.08 29.31 -3.13
CA ALA A 557 20.48 29.72 -3.15
C ALA A 557 21.44 28.53 -3.05
N LEU A 558 21.12 27.51 -2.24
CA LEU A 558 21.89 26.27 -2.14
C LEU A 558 21.86 25.47 -3.45
N LEU A 559 20.72 25.41 -4.14
CA LEU A 559 20.62 24.87 -5.51
C LEU A 559 21.47 25.66 -6.51
N ARG A 560 21.45 27.00 -6.47
CA ARG A 560 22.26 27.87 -7.33
C ARG A 560 23.77 27.77 -7.04
N ALA A 561 24.16 27.47 -5.80
CA ALA A 561 25.56 27.38 -5.37
C ALA A 561 26.18 25.98 -5.55
N GLU A 562 25.48 24.93 -5.16
CA GLU A 562 26.02 23.57 -5.04
C GLU A 562 25.27 22.53 -5.90
N GLY A 563 24.11 22.86 -6.46
CA GLY A 563 23.29 21.94 -7.26
C GLY A 563 23.76 21.74 -8.71
N PRO A 564 23.07 20.84 -9.45
CA PRO A 564 23.27 20.65 -10.89
C PRO A 564 23.27 21.95 -11.71
N GLU A 565 24.02 21.97 -12.80
CA GLU A 565 24.18 23.16 -13.67
C GLU A 565 22.83 23.69 -14.22
N ALA A 566 21.87 22.79 -14.47
CA ALA A 566 20.51 23.14 -14.88
C ALA A 566 19.74 24.01 -13.85
N TYR A 567 20.18 24.08 -12.58
CA TYR A 567 19.51 24.82 -11.51
C TYR A 567 20.27 26.08 -11.07
N ARG A 568 21.24 26.55 -11.86
CA ARG A 568 21.99 27.79 -11.56
C ARG A 568 21.16 29.08 -11.68
N ASN A 569 20.04 29.02 -12.39
CA ASN A 569 19.15 30.15 -12.66
C ASN A 569 17.74 30.00 -12.05
N VAL A 570 17.56 29.16 -11.02
CA VAL A 570 16.25 29.01 -10.35
C VAL A 570 15.83 30.29 -9.63
N SER A 571 14.55 30.62 -9.66
CA SER A 571 13.98 31.83 -9.06
C SER A 571 13.61 31.63 -7.58
N ASP A 572 13.68 32.71 -6.79
CA ASP A 572 13.14 32.75 -5.42
C ASP A 572 11.63 33.04 -5.39
N GLU A 573 11.03 33.40 -6.54
CA GLU A 573 9.60 33.74 -6.68
C GLU A 573 8.77 32.64 -7.36
N GLU A 574 9.41 31.58 -7.86
CA GLU A 574 8.78 30.43 -8.51
C GLU A 574 8.85 29.18 -7.62
N ASP A 575 7.87 28.29 -7.73
CA ASP A 575 7.80 27.06 -6.95
C ASP A 575 8.81 25.99 -7.43
N MET A 576 9.18 25.04 -6.56
CA MET A 576 10.12 23.97 -6.92
C MET A 576 9.45 22.83 -7.68
N SER A 577 10.05 22.46 -8.81
CA SER A 577 9.79 21.16 -9.45
C SER A 577 10.46 20.02 -8.68
N THR A 578 9.87 18.82 -8.67
CA THR A 578 10.46 17.68 -7.91
C THR A 578 11.91 17.30 -8.25
N PRO A 579 12.43 17.49 -9.48
CA PRO A 579 13.86 17.36 -9.72
C PRO A 579 14.73 18.32 -8.88
N GLN A 580 14.26 19.54 -8.61
CA GLN A 580 14.89 20.50 -7.70
C GLN A 580 14.71 20.09 -6.23
N GLU A 581 13.51 19.66 -5.80
CA GLU A 581 13.27 19.12 -4.45
C GLU A 581 14.29 18.01 -4.10
N LYS A 582 14.48 17.06 -5.03
CA LYS A 582 15.40 15.92 -4.86
C LYS A 582 16.85 16.32 -4.86
N ALA A 583 17.24 17.27 -5.73
CA ALA A 583 18.60 17.80 -5.73
C ALA A 583 18.92 18.53 -4.42
N LEU A 584 17.99 19.35 -3.92
CA LEU A 584 18.14 20.05 -2.64
C LEU A 584 18.22 19.09 -1.46
N GLY A 585 17.38 18.05 -1.42
CA GLY A 585 17.44 17.02 -0.40
C GLY A 585 18.76 16.23 -0.41
N ALA A 586 19.34 15.96 -1.58
CA ALA A 586 20.67 15.34 -1.68
C ALA A 586 21.79 16.25 -1.16
N LEU A 587 21.74 17.55 -1.47
CA LEU A 587 22.66 18.54 -0.91
C LEU A 587 22.54 18.61 0.62
N ILE A 588 21.32 18.62 1.15
CA ILE A 588 21.05 18.66 2.59
C ILE A 588 21.52 17.39 3.30
N ARG A 589 21.30 16.21 2.72
CA ARG A 589 21.86 14.93 3.23
C ARG A 589 23.38 14.99 3.33
N ASN A 590 24.06 15.47 2.28
CA ASN A 590 25.52 15.56 2.23
C ASN A 590 26.09 16.61 3.18
N LYS A 591 25.41 17.75 3.34
CA LYS A 591 25.92 18.94 4.07
C LYS A 591 25.59 18.94 5.56
N TYR A 592 24.44 18.38 5.93
CA TYR A 592 23.92 18.39 7.31
C TYR A 592 23.69 17.00 7.91
N GLY A 593 23.85 15.92 7.12
CA GLY A 593 23.76 14.54 7.61
C GLY A 593 22.32 14.09 7.93
N THR A 594 21.31 14.66 7.29
CA THR A 594 19.90 14.30 7.53
C THR A 594 19.08 14.16 6.24
N ASP A 595 18.11 13.25 6.26
CA ASP A 595 17.06 13.15 5.24
C ASP A 595 15.89 14.12 5.48
N PHE A 596 15.79 14.73 6.66
CA PHE A 596 14.61 15.49 7.13
C PHE A 596 14.94 16.96 7.37
N TYR A 597 14.18 17.85 6.73
CA TYR A 597 14.36 19.30 6.85
C TYR A 597 13.06 20.06 6.58
N VAL A 598 13.05 21.34 6.99
CA VAL A 598 11.97 22.29 6.76
C VAL A 598 12.42 23.39 5.82
N LEU A 599 11.57 23.75 4.86
CA LEU A 599 11.66 25.03 4.16
C LEU A 599 10.54 25.95 4.65
N ASP A 600 10.89 27.18 5.02
CA ASP A 600 10.02 28.24 5.53
C ASP A 600 9.97 29.41 4.53
N LYS A 601 9.08 30.39 4.73
CA LYS A 601 8.99 31.62 3.91
C LYS A 601 8.83 31.38 2.39
N PHE A 602 7.88 30.53 2.01
CA PHE A 602 7.60 30.25 0.59
C PHE A 602 7.04 31.46 -0.18
N PRO A 603 7.32 31.57 -1.50
CA PRO A 603 6.84 32.64 -2.36
C PRO A 603 5.31 32.66 -2.45
N GLU A 604 4.74 33.86 -2.46
CA GLU A 604 3.30 34.08 -2.41
C GLU A 604 2.56 33.45 -3.60
N GLY A 605 3.17 33.49 -4.79
CA GLY A 605 2.63 32.87 -6.01
C GLY A 605 2.26 31.41 -5.83
N ALA A 606 3.15 30.63 -5.19
CA ALA A 606 3.02 29.19 -4.99
C ALA A 606 1.95 28.75 -3.98
N ARG A 607 1.43 29.68 -3.14
CA ARG A 607 0.58 29.31 -2.00
C ARG A 607 -0.90 29.67 -2.19
N PRO A 608 -1.85 28.90 -1.60
CA PRO A 608 -3.29 29.19 -1.65
C PRO A 608 -3.67 30.56 -1.07
N PHE A 609 -4.88 31.03 -1.42
CA PHE A 609 -5.40 32.33 -0.96
C PHE A 609 -5.43 32.48 0.57
N TYR A 610 -5.62 31.39 1.31
CA TYR A 610 -5.72 31.38 2.77
C TYR A 610 -4.37 31.45 3.50
N ALA A 611 -3.24 31.34 2.79
CA ALA A 611 -1.92 31.54 3.38
C ALA A 611 -1.67 33.04 3.66
N LEU A 612 -1.22 33.34 4.88
CA LEU A 612 -0.91 34.71 5.28
C LEU A 612 0.39 35.19 4.61
N GLU A 613 0.32 36.35 3.95
CA GLU A 613 1.49 37.07 3.43
C GLU A 613 2.40 37.48 4.61
N ASP A 614 3.72 37.44 4.39
CA ASP A 614 4.68 37.83 5.42
C ASP A 614 4.59 39.35 5.71
N PRO A 615 4.49 39.78 6.99
CA PRO A 615 4.34 41.20 7.35
C PRO A 615 5.52 42.11 6.96
N GLU A 616 6.73 41.56 6.82
CA GLU A 616 7.96 42.27 6.49
C GLU A 616 8.26 42.19 4.98
N ASN A 617 7.88 41.09 4.33
CA ASN A 617 8.11 40.85 2.89
C ASN A 617 6.89 40.21 2.18
N PRO A 618 5.93 40.99 1.64
CA PRO A 618 4.73 40.47 1.00
C PRO A 618 4.95 39.71 -0.33
N LYS A 619 6.20 39.49 -0.76
CA LYS A 619 6.53 38.51 -1.81
C LYS A 619 6.51 37.06 -1.32
N VAL A 620 6.66 36.85 -0.01
CA VAL A 620 6.62 35.52 0.64
C VAL A 620 5.46 35.42 1.62
N THR A 621 5.26 34.23 2.17
CA THR A 621 4.17 33.88 3.07
C THR A 621 4.69 33.19 4.32
N ASN A 622 3.94 33.24 5.42
CA ASN A 622 4.18 32.44 6.62
C ASN A 622 3.76 30.98 6.40
N ALA A 623 4.24 30.37 5.32
CA ALA A 623 3.96 29.01 4.90
C ALA A 623 5.26 28.22 4.69
N PHE A 624 5.21 26.95 5.06
CA PHE A 624 6.35 26.04 5.13
C PHE A 624 5.98 24.68 4.54
N ASP A 625 6.97 23.98 3.99
CA ASP A 625 6.86 22.57 3.61
C ASP A 625 7.95 21.77 4.31
N PHE A 626 7.62 20.53 4.65
CA PHE A 626 8.54 19.60 5.29
C PHE A 626 8.88 18.48 4.31
N PHE A 627 10.16 18.16 4.24
CA PHE A 627 10.72 17.24 3.26
C PHE A 627 11.31 16.03 3.95
N MET A 628 11.18 14.87 3.32
CA MET A 628 11.96 13.69 3.67
C MET A 628 12.57 13.04 2.41
N ARG A 629 13.87 12.76 2.44
CA ARG A 629 14.66 12.30 1.27
C ARG A 629 14.47 13.18 0.01
N GLY A 630 14.35 14.49 0.20
CA GLY A 630 14.14 15.46 -0.89
C GLY A 630 12.79 15.34 -1.60
N GLN A 631 11.72 14.98 -0.87
CA GLN A 631 10.35 14.95 -1.36
C GLN A 631 9.40 15.51 -0.30
N GLU A 632 8.49 16.40 -0.71
CA GLU A 632 7.45 17.01 0.13
C GLU A 632 6.48 15.97 0.72
N ILE A 633 6.28 16.03 2.04
CA ILE A 633 5.36 15.14 2.80
C ILE A 633 4.26 15.88 3.55
N LEU A 634 4.42 17.18 3.74
CA LEU A 634 3.56 18.04 4.52
C LEU A 634 3.69 19.46 3.96
N SER A 635 2.54 20.10 3.71
CA SER A 635 2.44 21.53 3.48
C SER A 635 1.60 22.21 4.56
N GLY A 636 2.04 23.38 5.03
CA GLY A 636 1.47 24.05 6.19
C GLY A 636 1.79 25.55 6.28
N GLY A 637 1.30 26.18 7.34
CA GLY A 637 1.54 27.60 7.58
C GLY A 637 0.45 28.30 8.39
N GLN A 638 0.68 29.60 8.62
CA GLN A 638 -0.29 30.52 9.22
C GLN A 638 -1.44 30.82 8.26
N ARG A 639 -2.66 30.89 8.80
CA ARG A 639 -3.87 31.20 8.05
C ARG A 639 -4.33 32.64 8.28
N ILE A 640 -5.12 33.16 7.34
CA ILE A 640 -5.70 34.50 7.46
C ILE A 640 -6.97 34.44 8.32
N ARG A 641 -6.88 35.00 9.54
CA ARG A 641 -7.99 35.09 10.51
C ARG A 641 -8.96 36.24 10.28
N ASP A 642 -8.58 37.27 9.51
CA ASP A 642 -9.42 38.45 9.27
C ASP A 642 -10.19 38.30 7.96
N ALA A 643 -11.52 38.40 8.03
CA ALA A 643 -12.39 38.20 6.88
C ALA A 643 -12.13 39.19 5.72
N ARG A 644 -11.72 40.42 5.99
CA ARG A 644 -11.49 41.45 4.96
C ARG A 644 -10.17 41.19 4.23
N VAL A 645 -9.12 40.83 4.97
CA VAL A 645 -7.83 40.41 4.39
C VAL A 645 -8.01 39.12 3.58
N LEU A 646 -8.76 38.15 4.11
CA LEU A 646 -9.08 36.90 3.44
C LEU A 646 -9.84 37.13 2.12
N GLU A 647 -10.89 37.95 2.15
CA GLU A 647 -11.69 38.32 0.99
C GLU A 647 -10.87 39.09 -0.07
N ALA A 648 -9.94 39.94 0.35
CA ALA A 648 -9.00 40.63 -0.55
C ALA A 648 -7.98 39.65 -1.19
N ARG A 649 -7.45 38.69 -0.42
CA ARG A 649 -6.53 37.65 -0.91
C ARG A 649 -7.21 36.67 -1.87
N ILE A 650 -8.47 36.32 -1.61
CA ILE A 650 -9.34 35.54 -2.51
C ILE A 650 -9.49 36.23 -3.86
N ARG A 651 -9.85 37.53 -3.87
CA ARG A 651 -9.88 38.34 -5.11
C ARG A 651 -8.51 38.46 -5.79
N LYS A 652 -7.42 38.64 -5.03
CA LYS A 652 -6.04 38.69 -5.57
C LYS A 652 -5.64 37.39 -6.28
N LYS A 653 -6.11 36.23 -5.82
CA LYS A 653 -5.93 34.92 -6.49
C LYS A 653 -6.95 34.64 -7.61
N GLY A 654 -7.80 35.60 -7.97
CA GLY A 654 -8.77 35.46 -9.07
C GLY A 654 -10.03 34.65 -8.73
N VAL A 655 -10.28 34.34 -7.46
CA VAL A 655 -11.48 33.63 -6.99
C VAL A 655 -12.56 34.64 -6.58
N ASP A 656 -13.82 34.35 -6.89
CA ASP A 656 -14.97 35.16 -6.47
C ASP A 656 -15.35 34.84 -5.01
N PRO A 657 -15.28 35.81 -4.07
CA PRO A 657 -15.67 35.58 -2.68
C PRO A 657 -17.17 35.38 -2.46
N ASP A 658 -18.03 35.70 -3.44
CA ASP A 658 -19.47 35.42 -3.38
C ASP A 658 -19.84 34.07 -4.02
N SER A 659 -18.86 33.31 -4.52
CA SER A 659 -19.08 31.96 -5.07
C SER A 659 -19.44 30.93 -3.98
N PRO A 660 -20.23 29.89 -4.31
CA PRO A 660 -20.60 28.83 -3.36
C PRO A 660 -19.40 28.15 -2.70
N GLY A 661 -19.51 27.84 -1.41
CA GLY A 661 -18.45 27.26 -0.58
C GLY A 661 -17.48 28.32 -0.05
N ILE A 662 -16.95 29.18 -0.94
CA ILE A 662 -16.08 30.29 -0.56
C ILE A 662 -16.85 31.32 0.28
N LYS A 663 -18.06 31.67 -0.13
CA LYS A 663 -18.96 32.58 0.58
C LYS A 663 -19.29 32.09 1.99
N GLU A 664 -19.70 30.84 2.12
CA GLU A 664 -20.02 30.21 3.40
C GLU A 664 -18.78 30.14 4.31
N TYR A 665 -17.61 29.84 3.74
CA TYR A 665 -16.33 29.86 4.46
C TYR A 665 -15.99 31.24 5.01
N ILE A 666 -15.99 32.30 4.17
CA ILE A 666 -15.75 33.69 4.62
C ILE A 666 -16.78 34.11 5.68
N GLN A 667 -18.04 33.67 5.55
CA GLN A 667 -19.11 34.07 6.47
C GLN A 667 -18.89 33.61 7.91
N VAL A 668 -18.14 32.52 8.16
CA VAL A 668 -17.72 32.13 9.52
C VAL A 668 -16.78 33.17 10.13
N PHE A 669 -15.76 33.62 9.39
CA PHE A 669 -14.83 34.67 9.84
C PHE A 669 -15.48 36.06 9.95
N ARG A 670 -16.69 36.24 9.39
CA ARG A 670 -17.53 37.44 9.58
C ARG A 670 -18.47 37.33 10.79
N SER A 671 -18.82 36.13 11.24
CA SER A 671 -19.77 35.92 12.35
C SER A 671 -19.10 35.86 13.72
N VAL A 672 -17.84 35.43 13.79
CA VAL A 672 -17.05 35.33 15.03
C VAL A 672 -15.62 35.88 14.85
N GLY A 673 -15.02 36.34 15.93
CA GLY A 673 -13.60 36.72 15.94
C GLY A 673 -12.72 35.47 16.03
N VAL A 674 -11.99 35.15 14.97
CA VAL A 674 -11.11 33.97 14.92
C VAL A 674 -9.71 34.33 15.43
N PRO A 675 -9.10 33.56 16.35
CA PRO A 675 -7.74 33.81 16.83
C PRO A 675 -6.68 33.63 15.73
N PRO A 676 -5.44 34.10 15.91
CA PRO A 676 -4.31 33.68 15.09
C PRO A 676 -4.17 32.16 15.14
N HIS A 677 -3.99 31.52 13.99
CA HIS A 677 -3.89 30.06 13.90
C HIS A 677 -3.11 29.62 12.66
N GLY A 678 -2.68 28.37 12.68
CA GLY A 678 -2.05 27.70 11.56
C GLY A 678 -2.12 26.20 11.68
N GLY A 679 -1.76 25.50 10.61
CA GLY A 679 -1.81 24.05 10.58
C GLY A 679 -1.01 23.46 9.44
N GLY A 680 -1.14 22.15 9.29
CA GLY A 680 -0.53 21.38 8.21
C GLY A 680 -1.36 20.14 7.87
N GLY A 681 -1.21 19.65 6.66
CA GLY A 681 -1.73 18.36 6.21
C GLY A 681 -0.58 17.46 5.78
N ILE A 682 -0.58 16.21 6.22
CA ILE A 682 0.49 15.22 6.01
C ILE A 682 -0.07 14.05 5.20
N GLY A 683 0.59 13.68 4.10
CA GLY A 683 0.23 12.47 3.35
C GLY A 683 0.76 11.21 4.03
N LEU A 684 -0.10 10.43 4.72
CA LEU A 684 0.29 9.18 5.38
C LEU A 684 1.03 8.24 4.41
N ASP A 685 0.48 8.11 3.20
CA ASP A 685 1.01 7.30 2.11
C ASP A 685 2.43 7.73 1.68
N ARG A 686 2.68 9.05 1.59
CA ARG A 686 4.00 9.60 1.27
C ARG A 686 5.01 9.38 2.40
N VAL A 687 4.62 9.65 3.65
CA VAL A 687 5.48 9.46 4.83
C VAL A 687 5.96 8.00 4.93
N VAL A 688 5.05 7.04 4.80
CA VAL A 688 5.39 5.61 4.84
C VAL A 688 6.30 5.22 3.68
N ALA A 689 6.01 5.72 2.47
CA ALA A 689 6.78 5.39 1.27
C ALA A 689 8.22 5.88 1.38
N TRP A 690 8.44 7.15 1.72
CA TRP A 690 9.77 7.75 1.72
C TRP A 690 10.60 7.38 2.96
N TYR A 691 9.97 7.08 4.10
CA TYR A 691 10.67 6.52 5.27
C TYR A 691 11.31 5.17 4.93
N LEU A 692 10.52 4.25 4.36
CA LEU A 692 10.96 2.93 3.91
C LEU A 692 11.79 2.99 2.60
N ASN A 693 11.80 4.14 1.91
CA ASN A 693 12.40 4.38 0.59
C ASN A 693 11.81 3.46 -0.50
N LEU A 694 10.49 3.25 -0.47
CA LEU A 694 9.74 2.52 -1.49
C LEU A 694 9.67 3.32 -2.80
N PRO A 695 9.66 2.65 -3.97
CA PRO A 695 9.63 3.32 -5.29
C PRO A 695 8.28 3.98 -5.64
N SER A 696 7.18 3.61 -4.98
CA SER A 696 5.85 4.18 -5.21
C SER A 696 5.02 4.26 -3.92
N VAL A 697 4.21 5.33 -3.79
CA VAL A 697 3.21 5.46 -2.73
C VAL A 697 2.12 4.39 -2.82
N HIS A 698 1.88 3.82 -4.02
CA HIS A 698 0.87 2.79 -4.26
C HIS A 698 1.12 1.52 -3.42
N LEU A 699 2.38 1.22 -3.10
CA LEU A 699 2.77 0.10 -2.22
C LEU A 699 2.30 0.29 -0.77
N THR A 700 2.03 1.53 -0.34
CA THR A 700 1.66 1.82 1.05
C THR A 700 0.15 1.79 1.29
N SER A 701 -0.66 1.97 0.24
CA SER A 701 -2.12 1.93 0.34
C SER A 701 -2.62 0.48 0.42
N TYR A 702 -3.72 0.28 1.16
CA TYR A 702 -4.39 -1.02 1.18
C TYR A 702 -5.08 -1.33 -0.15
N TYR A 703 -5.59 -0.31 -0.84
CA TYR A 703 -6.32 -0.38 -2.11
C TYR A 703 -6.09 0.95 -2.83
N PRO A 704 -5.00 1.09 -3.62
CA PRO A 704 -4.70 2.37 -4.27
C PRO A 704 -5.79 2.76 -5.28
N ARG A 705 -5.96 4.07 -5.43
CA ARG A 705 -6.84 4.69 -6.42
C ARG A 705 -6.03 5.64 -7.28
N THR A 706 -6.14 5.50 -8.58
CA THR A 706 -5.42 6.32 -9.58
C THR A 706 -6.39 6.72 -10.69
N PRO A 707 -6.02 7.62 -11.61
CA PRO A 707 -6.89 7.95 -12.75
C PRO A 707 -7.21 6.75 -13.66
N LYS A 708 -6.37 5.70 -13.63
CA LYS A 708 -6.58 4.43 -14.36
C LYS A 708 -7.18 3.32 -13.51
N ARG A 709 -7.13 3.41 -12.17
CA ARG A 709 -7.48 2.30 -11.26
C ARG A 709 -8.57 2.64 -10.24
N LEU A 710 -9.72 1.97 -10.40
CA LEU A 710 -10.87 2.01 -9.49
C LEU A 710 -11.15 0.66 -8.80
N LEU A 711 -10.59 -0.46 -9.28
CA LEU A 711 -10.86 -1.83 -8.81
C LEU A 711 -9.56 -2.61 -8.53
N PRO A 712 -9.55 -3.59 -7.60
CA PRO A 712 -10.42 -3.67 -6.42
C PRO A 712 -10.04 -2.64 -5.35
#